data_AF-W5WGK5-F1
#
_entry.id   AF-W5WGK5-F1
#
_cell.length_a   1.000
_cell.length_b   1.000
_cell.length_c   1.000
_cell.angle_alpha   90.00
_cell.angle_beta   90.00
_cell.angle_gamma   90.00
#
_symmetry.space_group_name_H-M   'P 1'
#
loop_
_entity.id
_entity.type
_entity.pdbx_description
1 polymer ?
#
loop_
_entity_poly.entity_id
_entity_poly.type
_entity_poly.pdbx_seq_one_letter_code
_entity_poly.pdbx_strand_id
1 'polypeptide(L)'
;MAQELSRVLPPRPAADIAATTPAEVKRVEDFTGISDANRFQLIQVLLDQTWVGPYDEAALERLWDGLDEAGLIRFTAAHPGLWRDCVDRGAELTELRVYRAIQNRFREDVTALARHYLSGNETLVHHELDALGPGEVRPGPQQTSRISAVQQVAASVARLQHAQEAARQARVGWRIGDGGEVDADWTGRQVKYQVPFQPGAPPPLTVEPEDLPYGDVLVYRIKPYEELNRRHAEASEQIGRLVGANPVLFGLARERSSAATGAFVTESDPARARKLVTEPLRKVLADIAATRTALGGDLDPLDLTPLHQQLYRGQAAVGGSTWTEGFRHQVAVDTVAEHAVHRALVRQLLQAGEQLVFAIALVTGPVLALLLVGLGTAAAGWQALDSYREAQAATAAEGTAVRPGTELVDPGSAEFARMTAEADAVAFALAVLALGATAAAAWAARPGVLSPHEQLRARFKQEGLYTAPVGQLFAEADPAIMAAVERTLDLPAAQRAPRLDALVRWARSRPPVPLNLEEGTVFGRGGTGSVAEVRGRPDLASKFGAGRASNEARAMVELELAGIPTVYVAEGRTATGAPRLILRRIDGVGSKEIIGRLSSPAADPELARVNAQYVTERTIADLENIHRKLSEVPMNVGDFQFIIRKSDGAVFVNDPVAITLGRPPSPKIRDIINRFRRVLRLRREGQAP
;
A
#
# COMPACT_ATOMS: atom_id res chain seq x y z
N MET A 1 17.96 69.42 -2.03
CA MET A 1 19.05 68.99 -2.94
C MET A 1 18.72 67.72 -3.72
N ALA A 2 19.00 66.49 -3.24
CA ALA A 2 18.83 65.27 -4.05
C ALA A 2 17.39 65.09 -4.59
N GLN A 3 16.40 65.41 -3.76
CA GLN A 3 14.96 65.36 -4.06
C GLN A 3 14.46 66.50 -4.98
N GLU A 4 15.30 67.50 -5.27
CA GLU A 4 15.03 68.56 -6.25
C GLU A 4 15.72 68.27 -7.59
N LEU A 5 16.96 67.75 -7.55
CA LEU A 5 17.71 67.35 -8.75
C LEU A 5 17.00 66.27 -9.57
N SER A 6 16.20 65.41 -8.93
CA SER A 6 15.35 64.43 -9.61
C SER A 6 14.16 65.03 -10.37
N ARG A 7 13.76 66.29 -10.09
CA ARG A 7 12.62 66.97 -10.75
C ARG A 7 13.00 67.84 -11.94
N VAL A 8 14.30 68.03 -12.20
CA VAL A 8 14.81 69.03 -13.17
C VAL A 8 15.51 68.39 -14.39
N LEU A 9 15.83 67.10 -14.32
CA LEU A 9 16.48 66.35 -15.41
C LEU A 9 15.48 65.39 -16.07
N PRO A 10 15.47 65.27 -17.41
CA PRO A 10 14.59 64.32 -18.11
C PRO A 10 15.00 62.86 -17.85
N PRO A 11 14.08 61.88 -18.01
CA PRO A 11 14.41 60.47 -17.91
C PRO A 11 15.45 60.06 -18.96
N ARG A 12 16.35 59.14 -18.58
CA ARG A 12 17.39 58.60 -19.47
C ARG A 12 16.97 57.23 -20.02
N PRO A 13 17.21 56.93 -21.31
CA PRO A 13 17.03 55.59 -21.85
C PRO A 13 18.07 54.62 -21.25
N ALA A 14 17.67 53.38 -20.96
CA ALA A 14 18.50 52.44 -20.24
C ALA A 14 19.74 51.92 -21.00
N ALA A 15 19.80 52.14 -22.32
CA ALA A 15 20.92 51.71 -23.17
C ALA A 15 22.24 52.46 -22.89
N ASP A 16 22.18 53.72 -22.44
CA ASP A 16 23.36 54.58 -22.22
C ASP A 16 23.94 54.46 -20.79
N ILE A 17 23.45 53.50 -19.99
CA ILE A 17 23.60 53.54 -18.53
C ILE A 17 24.79 52.72 -18.03
N ALA A 18 25.96 53.38 -18.03
CA ALA A 18 27.06 53.06 -17.13
C ALA A 18 26.84 53.72 -15.75
N ALA A 19 25.70 53.42 -15.10
CA ALA A 19 25.40 53.98 -13.77
C ALA A 19 26.43 53.52 -12.75
N THR A 20 27.03 54.48 -12.05
CA THR A 20 28.00 54.21 -10.97
C THR A 20 27.43 54.54 -9.60
N THR A 21 26.19 55.03 -9.55
CA THR A 21 25.54 55.49 -8.31
C THR A 21 24.08 55.06 -8.23
N PRO A 22 23.55 54.74 -7.04
CA PRO A 22 22.12 54.44 -6.83
C PRO A 22 21.20 55.56 -7.33
N ALA A 23 21.64 56.81 -7.22
CA ALA A 23 20.89 57.99 -7.67
C ALA A 23 20.78 58.09 -9.21
N GLU A 24 21.55 57.32 -9.98
CA GLU A 24 21.35 57.16 -11.43
C GLU A 24 20.35 56.04 -11.73
N VAL A 25 20.50 54.88 -11.08
CA VAL A 25 19.59 53.73 -11.25
C VAL A 25 18.13 54.12 -10.91
N LYS A 26 17.94 54.86 -9.81
CA LYS A 26 16.62 55.35 -9.38
C LYS A 26 15.91 56.30 -10.36
N ARG A 27 16.64 56.91 -11.31
CA ARG A 27 16.10 57.83 -12.34
C ARG A 27 15.72 57.15 -13.66
N VAL A 28 15.82 55.82 -13.73
CA VAL A 28 15.41 55.04 -14.90
C VAL A 28 13.97 54.57 -14.71
N GLU A 29 13.11 54.88 -15.67
CA GLU A 29 11.69 54.56 -15.64
C GLU A 29 11.38 53.22 -16.34
N ASP A 30 12.18 52.85 -17.35
CA ASP A 30 12.05 51.61 -18.12
C ASP A 30 13.42 50.90 -18.23
N PHE A 31 13.48 49.63 -17.83
CA PHE A 31 14.65 48.75 -17.96
C PHE A 31 14.45 47.64 -19.02
N THR A 32 13.52 47.84 -19.96
CA THR A 32 13.34 46.95 -21.11
C THR A 32 14.60 46.95 -21.98
N GLY A 33 15.07 45.77 -22.38
CA GLY A 33 16.21 45.61 -23.29
C GLY A 33 17.60 45.73 -22.69
N ILE A 34 17.76 46.01 -21.38
CA ILE A 34 19.09 45.88 -20.74
C ILE A 34 19.51 44.41 -20.66
N SER A 35 20.81 44.16 -20.79
CA SER A 35 21.39 42.82 -20.64
C SER A 35 21.28 42.31 -19.21
N ASP A 36 21.21 40.99 -19.04
CA ASP A 36 21.23 40.33 -17.73
C ASP A 36 22.43 40.77 -16.88
N ALA A 37 23.62 40.92 -17.49
CA ALA A 37 24.83 41.37 -16.80
C ALA A 37 24.72 42.82 -16.28
N ASN A 38 24.13 43.74 -17.06
CA ASN A 38 23.90 45.11 -16.60
C ASN A 38 22.80 45.12 -15.52
N ARG A 39 21.73 44.33 -15.67
CA ARG A 39 20.65 44.17 -14.68
C ARG A 39 21.19 43.71 -13.33
N PHE A 40 22.08 42.72 -13.33
CA PHE A 40 22.79 42.27 -12.12
C PHE A 40 23.59 43.40 -11.46
N GLN A 41 24.42 44.13 -12.22
CA GLN A 41 25.22 45.24 -11.67
C GLN A 41 24.34 46.35 -11.09
N LEU A 42 23.25 46.72 -11.76
CA LEU A 42 22.32 47.75 -11.29
C LEU A 42 21.58 47.33 -10.00
N ILE A 43 21.23 46.05 -9.86
CA ILE A 43 20.67 45.50 -8.61
C ILE A 43 21.71 45.54 -7.48
N GLN A 44 22.95 45.09 -7.72
CA GLN A 44 24.02 45.12 -6.70
C GLN A 44 24.30 46.55 -6.21
N VAL A 45 24.38 47.53 -7.12
CA VAL A 45 24.55 48.96 -6.76
C VAL A 45 23.42 49.48 -5.84
N LEU A 46 22.20 48.96 -5.97
CA LEU A 46 21.09 49.30 -5.06
C LEU A 46 21.22 48.56 -3.71
N LEU A 47 21.56 47.27 -3.71
CA LEU A 47 21.66 46.44 -2.50
C LEU A 47 22.86 46.80 -1.59
N ASP A 48 23.99 47.23 -2.17
CA ASP A 48 25.22 47.61 -1.47
C ASP A 48 25.06 48.85 -0.55
N GLN A 49 23.92 49.55 -0.61
CA GLN A 49 23.61 50.66 0.29
C GLN A 49 23.31 50.16 1.71
N THR A 50 23.82 50.84 2.72
CA THR A 50 23.54 50.55 4.15
C THR A 50 22.03 50.50 4.44
N TRP A 51 21.27 51.39 3.81
CA TRP A 51 19.81 51.37 3.82
C TRP A 51 19.28 51.39 2.38
N VAL A 52 18.50 50.36 2.05
CA VAL A 52 17.59 50.33 0.90
C VAL A 52 16.26 50.90 1.41
N GLY A 53 15.70 51.89 0.70
CA GLY A 53 14.44 52.54 1.06
C GLY A 53 13.48 52.65 -0.15
N PRO A 54 12.30 53.28 -0.02
CA PRO A 54 11.20 53.16 -0.99
C PRO A 54 11.50 53.53 -2.45
N TYR A 55 12.47 54.41 -2.71
CA TYR A 55 12.88 54.73 -4.08
C TYR A 55 13.84 53.70 -4.68
N ASP A 56 14.55 52.95 -3.83
CA ASP A 56 15.44 51.84 -4.17
C ASP A 56 14.65 50.54 -4.34
N GLU A 57 13.71 50.26 -3.44
CA GLU A 57 12.71 49.18 -3.53
C GLU A 57 11.97 49.25 -4.88
N ALA A 58 11.35 50.39 -5.19
CA ALA A 58 10.69 50.62 -6.46
C ALA A 58 11.63 50.57 -7.68
N ALA A 59 12.94 50.79 -7.52
CA ALA A 59 13.92 50.66 -8.60
C ALA A 59 14.34 49.19 -8.82
N LEU A 60 14.46 48.40 -7.74
CA LEU A 60 14.62 46.95 -7.80
C LEU A 60 13.41 46.32 -8.49
N GLU A 61 12.18 46.67 -8.11
CA GLU A 61 10.95 46.18 -8.75
C GLU A 61 10.92 46.42 -10.25
N ARG A 62 11.27 47.64 -10.72
CA ARG A 62 11.38 47.93 -12.16
C ARG A 62 12.52 47.16 -12.85
N LEU A 63 13.62 46.87 -12.13
CA LEU A 63 14.70 45.99 -12.62
C LEU A 63 14.26 44.53 -12.73
N TRP A 64 13.19 44.10 -12.04
CA TRP A 64 12.64 42.74 -12.15
C TRP A 64 11.40 42.64 -13.07
N ASP A 65 10.45 43.60 -13.11
CA ASP A 65 9.27 43.53 -14.01
C ASP A 65 9.62 43.64 -15.51
N GLY A 66 10.76 44.26 -15.82
CA GLY A 66 11.33 44.32 -17.17
C GLY A 66 11.88 42.98 -17.70
N LEU A 67 11.55 41.86 -17.06
CA LEU A 67 11.82 40.49 -17.51
C LEU A 67 10.49 39.79 -17.88
N ASP A 68 10.51 39.03 -18.98
CA ASP A 68 9.48 38.04 -19.25
C ASP A 68 9.71 36.77 -18.39
N GLU A 69 8.79 35.80 -18.45
CA GLU A 69 8.90 34.58 -17.63
C GLU A 69 10.20 33.80 -17.92
N ALA A 70 10.60 33.71 -19.19
CA ALA A 70 11.85 33.04 -19.59
C ALA A 70 13.08 33.84 -19.16
N GLY A 71 13.02 35.18 -19.21
CA GLY A 71 13.99 36.09 -18.63
C GLY A 71 14.17 35.90 -17.13
N LEU A 72 13.07 35.88 -16.38
CA LEU A 72 13.07 35.74 -14.93
C LEU A 72 13.62 34.39 -14.47
N ILE A 73 13.19 33.29 -15.11
CA ILE A 73 13.72 31.94 -14.82
C ILE A 73 15.21 31.84 -15.13
N ARG A 74 15.67 32.41 -16.26
CA ARG A 74 17.09 32.41 -16.64
C ARG A 74 17.93 33.26 -15.69
N PHE A 75 17.46 34.45 -15.35
CA PHE A 75 18.20 35.42 -14.55
C PHE A 75 18.31 34.98 -13.08
N THR A 76 17.24 34.43 -12.49
CA THR A 76 17.27 33.86 -11.14
C THR A 76 18.13 32.59 -11.05
N ALA A 77 18.16 31.76 -12.11
CA ALA A 77 19.07 30.62 -12.19
C ALA A 77 20.55 31.02 -12.34
N ALA A 78 20.84 32.14 -13.01
CA ALA A 78 22.20 32.70 -13.13
C ALA A 78 22.68 33.40 -11.84
N HIS A 79 21.76 33.95 -11.05
CA HIS A 79 22.05 34.71 -9.83
C HIS A 79 21.24 34.18 -8.63
N PRO A 80 21.52 32.94 -8.17
CA PRO A 80 20.84 32.35 -7.02
C PRO A 80 21.08 33.18 -5.75
N GLY A 81 20.03 33.39 -4.96
CA GLY A 81 20.04 34.27 -3.79
C GLY A 81 19.46 35.67 -4.08
N LEU A 82 19.84 36.29 -5.20
CA LEU A 82 19.58 37.70 -5.49
C LEU A 82 18.11 38.14 -5.38
N TRP A 83 17.17 37.27 -5.75
CA TRP A 83 15.73 37.51 -5.58
C TRP A 83 15.35 37.68 -4.10
N ARG A 84 15.83 36.76 -3.24
CA ARG A 84 15.63 36.85 -1.79
C ARG A 84 16.35 38.07 -1.23
N ASP A 85 17.58 38.33 -1.65
CA ASP A 85 18.35 39.49 -1.19
C ASP A 85 17.63 40.84 -1.49
N CYS A 86 16.80 40.89 -2.54
CA CYS A 86 15.94 42.05 -2.81
C CYS A 86 14.70 42.11 -1.90
N VAL A 87 14.02 40.97 -1.67
CA VAL A 87 12.82 40.87 -0.81
C VAL A 87 13.18 41.13 0.67
N ASP A 88 14.27 40.54 1.16
CA ASP A 88 14.83 40.76 2.50
C ASP A 88 15.29 42.23 2.71
N ARG A 89 15.43 43.00 1.62
CA ARG A 89 15.73 44.45 1.63
C ARG A 89 14.52 45.33 1.31
N GLY A 90 13.32 44.76 1.21
CA GLY A 90 12.03 45.47 1.18
C GLY A 90 11.31 45.54 -0.16
N ALA A 91 11.88 45.02 -1.26
CA ALA A 91 11.24 45.12 -2.58
C ALA A 91 10.05 44.13 -2.73
N GLU A 92 8.90 44.61 -3.21
CA GLU A 92 7.64 43.84 -3.31
C GLU A 92 7.62 42.89 -4.53
N LEU A 93 8.66 42.05 -4.68
CA LEU A 93 8.88 41.25 -5.90
C LEU A 93 7.79 40.18 -6.15
N THR A 94 7.02 39.80 -5.13
CA THR A 94 5.84 38.92 -5.26
C THR A 94 4.70 39.59 -6.05
N GLU A 95 4.61 40.92 -6.02
CA GLU A 95 3.50 41.64 -6.64
C GLU A 95 3.70 41.93 -8.14
N LEU A 96 4.88 41.58 -8.66
CA LEU A 96 5.26 41.72 -10.06
C LEU A 96 4.31 40.95 -10.98
N ARG A 97 4.03 41.53 -12.14
CA ARG A 97 3.08 40.97 -13.13
C ARG A 97 3.51 39.58 -13.59
N VAL A 98 4.81 39.36 -13.73
CA VAL A 98 5.40 38.06 -14.12
C VAL A 98 5.36 37.02 -12.98
N TYR A 99 5.55 37.41 -11.71
CA TYR A 99 5.44 36.49 -10.57
C TYR A 99 4.00 36.02 -10.39
N ARG A 100 3.05 36.95 -10.30
CA ARG A 100 1.61 36.65 -10.21
C ARG A 100 1.11 35.82 -11.41
N ALA A 101 1.68 35.98 -12.60
CA ALA A 101 1.38 35.12 -13.74
C ALA A 101 1.83 33.66 -13.53
N ILE A 102 3.00 33.43 -12.94
CA ILE A 102 3.48 32.08 -12.56
C ILE A 102 2.58 31.49 -11.46
N GLN A 103 2.19 32.26 -10.44
CA GLN A 103 1.26 31.80 -9.39
C GLN A 103 -0.09 31.37 -9.97
N ASN A 104 -0.66 32.19 -10.86
CA ASN A 104 -1.91 31.87 -11.55
C ASN A 104 -1.76 30.62 -12.44
N ARG A 105 -0.63 30.49 -13.15
CA ARG A 105 -0.34 29.30 -13.96
C ARG A 105 -0.25 28.02 -13.14
N PHE A 106 0.31 28.09 -11.92
CA PHE A 106 0.30 26.97 -10.99
C PHE A 106 -1.13 26.58 -10.57
N ARG A 107 -1.96 27.55 -10.18
CA ARG A 107 -3.39 27.33 -9.86
C ARG A 107 -4.17 26.75 -11.06
N GLU A 108 -3.91 27.21 -12.28
CA GLU A 108 -4.48 26.66 -13.52
C GLU A 108 -4.09 25.18 -13.72
N ASP A 109 -2.80 24.86 -13.62
CA ASP A 109 -2.29 23.51 -13.84
C ASP A 109 -2.79 22.51 -12.80
N VAL A 110 -2.87 22.91 -11.52
CA VAL A 110 -3.47 22.09 -10.45
C VAL A 110 -4.97 21.90 -10.71
N THR A 111 -5.69 22.95 -11.12
CA THR A 111 -7.11 22.86 -11.51
C THR A 111 -7.33 21.90 -12.68
N ALA A 112 -6.45 21.95 -13.69
CA ALA A 112 -6.54 21.10 -14.87
C ALA A 112 -6.21 19.63 -14.55
N LEU A 113 -5.21 19.38 -13.68
CA LEU A 113 -4.89 18.04 -13.19
C LEU A 113 -6.04 17.45 -12.36
N ALA A 114 -6.63 18.24 -11.46
CA ALA A 114 -7.83 17.84 -10.70
C ALA A 114 -9.00 17.48 -11.63
N ARG A 115 -9.30 18.32 -12.64
CA ARG A 115 -10.36 18.04 -13.64
C ARG A 115 -10.08 16.78 -14.45
N HIS A 116 -8.80 16.53 -14.80
CA HIS A 116 -8.38 15.31 -15.50
C HIS A 116 -8.65 14.05 -14.64
N TYR A 117 -8.24 14.05 -13.37
CA TYR A 117 -8.50 12.92 -12.46
C TYR A 117 -10.00 12.72 -12.16
N LEU A 118 -10.76 13.80 -11.95
CA LEU A 118 -12.23 13.72 -11.80
C LEU A 118 -12.89 13.03 -13.00
N SER A 119 -12.49 13.38 -14.23
CA SER A 119 -13.02 12.76 -15.46
C SER A 119 -12.59 11.30 -15.63
N GLY A 120 -11.33 10.97 -15.31
CA GLY A 120 -10.83 9.59 -15.34
C GLY A 120 -11.53 8.67 -14.34
N ASN A 121 -11.81 9.19 -13.14
CA ASN A 121 -12.49 8.46 -12.07
C ASN A 121 -13.99 8.32 -12.31
N GLU A 122 -14.65 9.35 -12.86
CA GLU A 122 -16.04 9.28 -13.35
C GLU A 122 -16.21 8.17 -14.41
N THR A 123 -15.34 8.17 -15.43
CA THR A 123 -15.32 7.16 -16.50
C THR A 123 -15.16 5.74 -15.95
N LEU A 124 -14.30 5.57 -14.94
CA LEU A 124 -14.08 4.28 -14.27
C LEU A 124 -15.29 3.82 -13.46
N VAL A 125 -15.96 4.72 -12.73
CA VAL A 125 -17.13 4.37 -11.93
C VAL A 125 -18.32 4.02 -12.82
N HIS A 126 -18.52 4.72 -13.95
CA HIS A 126 -19.49 4.31 -14.96
C HIS A 126 -19.21 2.90 -15.50
N HIS A 127 -17.96 2.60 -15.90
CA HIS A 127 -17.57 1.25 -16.35
C HIS A 127 -17.89 0.17 -15.30
N GLU A 128 -17.60 0.40 -14.01
CA GLU A 128 -17.88 -0.58 -12.96
C GLU A 128 -19.38 -0.73 -12.67
N LEU A 129 -20.16 0.35 -12.75
CA LEU A 129 -21.63 0.30 -12.63
C LEU A 129 -22.26 -0.48 -13.81
N ASP A 130 -21.84 -0.20 -15.04
CA ASP A 130 -22.33 -0.89 -16.24
C ASP A 130 -21.98 -2.38 -16.22
N ALA A 131 -20.77 -2.73 -15.78
CA ALA A 131 -20.32 -4.11 -15.68
C ALA A 131 -21.02 -4.93 -14.56
N LEU A 132 -21.59 -4.25 -13.55
CA LEU A 132 -22.50 -4.86 -12.57
C LEU A 132 -23.95 -4.94 -13.08
N GLY A 133 -24.32 -4.08 -14.04
CA GLY A 133 -25.62 -4.04 -14.70
C GLY A 133 -26.71 -3.29 -13.93
N PRO A 134 -27.84 -3.01 -14.59
CA PRO A 134 -28.92 -2.17 -14.05
C PRO A 134 -29.51 -2.76 -12.77
N GLY A 135 -29.66 -1.91 -11.76
CA GLY A 135 -30.00 -2.30 -10.38
C GLY A 135 -31.32 -3.07 -10.21
N GLU A 136 -32.25 -2.87 -11.14
CA GLU A 136 -33.61 -3.44 -11.10
C GLU A 136 -33.71 -4.86 -11.72
N VAL A 137 -32.80 -5.22 -12.63
CA VAL A 137 -32.82 -6.53 -13.31
C VAL A 137 -31.97 -7.53 -12.54
N ARG A 138 -32.53 -8.67 -12.14
CA ARG A 138 -31.81 -9.73 -11.38
C ARG A 138 -30.45 -10.04 -12.06
N PRO A 139 -29.32 -10.05 -11.33
CA PRO A 139 -28.00 -10.29 -11.92
C PRO A 139 -27.93 -11.60 -12.70
N GLY A 140 -27.31 -11.55 -13.89
CA GLY A 140 -27.01 -12.75 -14.67
C GLY A 140 -25.93 -13.63 -14.00
N PRO A 141 -25.68 -14.85 -14.51
CA PRO A 141 -24.67 -15.74 -13.93
C PRO A 141 -23.28 -15.11 -13.86
N GLN A 142 -22.81 -14.45 -14.93
CA GLN A 142 -21.52 -13.79 -14.98
C GLN A 142 -21.39 -12.63 -13.97
N GLN A 143 -22.45 -11.82 -13.81
CA GLN A 143 -22.50 -10.76 -12.81
C GLN A 143 -22.51 -11.35 -11.39
N THR A 144 -23.23 -12.43 -11.16
CA THR A 144 -23.24 -13.17 -9.88
C THR A 144 -21.84 -13.70 -9.52
N SER A 145 -21.12 -14.28 -10.49
CA SER A 145 -19.72 -14.69 -10.31
C SER A 145 -18.78 -13.51 -10.03
N ARG A 146 -18.95 -12.36 -10.72
CA ARG A 146 -18.18 -11.13 -10.45
C ARG A 146 -18.44 -10.62 -9.04
N ILE A 147 -19.69 -10.52 -8.62
CA ILE A 147 -20.08 -10.09 -7.26
C ILE A 147 -19.45 -11.01 -6.21
N SER A 148 -19.52 -12.33 -6.39
CA SER A 148 -18.93 -13.30 -5.44
C SER A 148 -17.40 -13.19 -5.35
N ALA A 149 -16.70 -12.94 -6.46
CA ALA A 149 -15.26 -12.65 -6.44
C ALA A 149 -14.95 -11.34 -5.70
N VAL A 150 -15.74 -10.29 -5.94
CA VAL A 150 -15.60 -8.98 -5.28
C VAL A 150 -15.88 -9.07 -3.77
N GLN A 151 -16.82 -9.92 -3.33
CA GLN A 151 -17.08 -10.22 -1.91
C GLN A 151 -15.87 -10.87 -1.21
N GLN A 152 -15.12 -11.75 -1.89
CA GLN A 152 -13.89 -12.36 -1.32
C GLN A 152 -12.81 -11.31 -1.05
N VAL A 153 -12.66 -10.31 -1.93
CA VAL A 153 -11.74 -9.18 -1.74
C VAL A 153 -12.24 -8.26 -0.62
N ALA A 154 -13.54 -7.92 -0.62
CA ALA A 154 -14.16 -7.11 0.41
C ALA A 154 -14.01 -7.70 1.82
N ALA A 155 -13.99 -9.03 1.95
CA ALA A 155 -13.75 -9.68 3.24
C ALA A 155 -12.40 -9.28 3.86
N SER A 156 -11.37 -9.09 3.03
CA SER A 156 -10.04 -8.66 3.46
C SER A 156 -10.02 -7.16 3.81
N VAL A 157 -10.71 -6.33 3.02
CA VAL A 157 -10.92 -4.90 3.31
C VAL A 157 -11.66 -4.71 4.65
N ALA A 158 -12.72 -5.48 4.91
CA ALA A 158 -13.46 -5.45 6.16
C ALA A 158 -12.60 -5.83 7.38
N ARG A 159 -11.73 -6.85 7.25
CA ARG A 159 -10.80 -7.23 8.34
C ARG A 159 -9.78 -6.14 8.64
N LEU A 160 -9.22 -5.49 7.61
CA LEU A 160 -8.31 -4.34 7.76
C LEU A 160 -9.01 -3.14 8.40
N GLN A 161 -10.20 -2.75 7.90
CA GLN A 161 -11.02 -1.69 8.50
C GLN A 161 -11.32 -1.98 9.98
N HIS A 162 -11.68 -3.23 10.33
CA HIS A 162 -11.98 -3.59 11.72
C HIS A 162 -10.75 -3.50 12.63
N ALA A 163 -9.57 -3.87 12.10
CA ALA A 163 -8.32 -3.72 12.85
C ALA A 163 -7.96 -2.24 13.06
N GLN A 164 -8.23 -1.37 12.07
CA GLN A 164 -8.08 0.08 12.22
C GLN A 164 -9.09 0.68 13.22
N GLU A 165 -10.35 0.27 13.19
CA GLU A 165 -11.37 0.65 14.18
C GLU A 165 -10.96 0.25 15.60
N ALA A 166 -10.52 -1.00 15.78
CA ALA A 166 -10.03 -1.51 17.05
C ALA A 166 -8.78 -0.75 17.53
N ALA A 167 -7.88 -0.38 16.61
CA ALA A 167 -6.70 0.42 16.93
C ALA A 167 -7.08 1.80 17.48
N ARG A 168 -8.06 2.50 16.89
CA ARG A 168 -8.54 3.82 17.35
C ARG A 168 -9.12 3.78 18.78
N GLN A 169 -9.55 2.62 19.26
CA GLN A 169 -10.02 2.42 20.64
C GLN A 169 -8.89 2.15 21.65
N ALA A 170 -7.67 1.83 21.18
CA ALA A 170 -6.53 1.59 22.07
C ALA A 170 -6.00 2.90 22.67
N ARG A 171 -5.55 2.85 23.93
CA ARG A 171 -4.88 3.98 24.60
C ARG A 171 -3.38 3.95 24.32
N VAL A 172 -2.80 5.07 23.93
CA VAL A 172 -1.40 5.15 23.41
C VAL A 172 -0.50 6.10 24.18
N GLY A 173 -1.04 6.85 25.13
CA GLY A 173 -0.31 7.82 25.94
C GLY A 173 -1.26 8.64 26.81
N TRP A 174 -0.80 9.81 27.22
CA TRP A 174 -1.52 10.72 28.10
C TRP A 174 -1.63 12.12 27.53
N ARG A 175 -2.63 12.85 27.99
CA ARG A 175 -2.64 14.31 28.04
C ARG A 175 -2.84 14.75 29.49
N ILE A 176 -2.24 15.88 29.84
CA ILE A 176 -2.64 16.65 31.01
C ILE A 176 -3.85 17.48 30.60
N GLY A 177 -4.75 17.75 31.54
CA GLY A 177 -5.77 18.77 31.40
C GLY A 177 -6.18 19.28 32.78
N ASP A 178 -6.76 20.46 32.82
CA ASP A 178 -7.43 20.94 34.02
C ASP A 178 -8.66 20.06 34.29
N GLY A 179 -8.92 19.76 35.56
CA GLY A 179 -10.17 19.12 35.94
C GLY A 179 -11.34 20.02 35.56
N GLY A 180 -12.34 19.48 34.84
CA GLY A 180 -13.59 20.19 34.57
C GLY A 180 -14.33 20.56 35.87
N GLU A 181 -15.34 21.44 35.77
CA GLU A 181 -16.04 22.04 36.91
C GLU A 181 -16.41 21.03 38.02
N VAL A 182 -15.63 21.06 39.12
CA VAL A 182 -15.90 20.36 40.39
C VAL A 182 -15.68 21.36 41.52
N ASP A 183 -16.73 22.13 41.81
CA ASP A 183 -16.86 23.16 42.85
C ASP A 183 -15.81 24.30 42.89
N ALA A 184 -16.29 25.51 43.20
CA ALA A 184 -15.49 26.74 43.20
C ALA A 184 -14.34 26.76 44.24
N ASP A 185 -14.33 25.82 45.18
CA ASP A 185 -13.31 25.70 46.23
C ASP A 185 -12.11 24.81 45.85
N TRP A 186 -12.13 24.10 44.71
CA TRP A 186 -11.01 23.23 44.30
C TRP A 186 -9.98 23.93 43.41
N THR A 187 -8.76 24.07 43.95
CA THR A 187 -7.66 24.84 43.36
C THR A 187 -7.00 24.17 42.15
N GLY A 188 -7.57 24.39 40.96
CA GLY A 188 -6.86 24.34 39.66
C GLY A 188 -6.04 23.07 39.41
N ARG A 189 -6.52 21.91 39.88
CA ARG A 189 -5.71 20.70 39.95
C ARG A 189 -5.66 19.98 38.61
N GLN A 190 -4.49 19.96 37.99
CA GLN A 190 -4.22 19.18 36.80
C GLN A 190 -4.47 17.68 37.04
N VAL A 191 -5.13 17.03 36.09
CA VAL A 191 -5.41 15.60 36.07
C VAL A 191 -4.86 14.97 34.79
N LYS A 192 -4.47 13.69 34.87
CA LYS A 192 -4.00 12.93 33.71
C LYS A 192 -5.14 12.13 33.06
N TYR A 193 -5.25 12.24 31.74
CA TYR A 193 -6.22 11.51 30.91
C TYR A 193 -5.49 10.62 29.90
N GLN A 194 -5.90 9.36 29.77
CA GLN A 194 -5.38 8.46 28.72
C GLN A 194 -5.96 8.83 27.34
N VAL A 195 -5.11 9.18 26.38
CA VAL A 195 -5.58 9.52 25.02
C VAL A 195 -5.78 8.27 24.16
N PRO A 196 -6.85 8.22 23.33
CA PRO A 196 -7.03 7.18 22.33
C PRO A 196 -6.03 7.37 21.18
N PHE A 197 -5.82 6.31 20.41
CA PHE A 197 -4.97 6.36 19.22
C PHE A 197 -5.57 7.20 18.10
N GLN A 198 -4.82 8.19 17.64
CA GLN A 198 -5.11 8.99 16.46
C GLN A 198 -3.99 8.76 15.42
N PRO A 199 -4.27 8.17 14.25
CA PRO A 199 -3.27 7.96 13.21
C PRO A 199 -2.60 9.27 12.79
N GLY A 200 -1.26 9.29 12.73
CA GLY A 200 -0.49 10.48 12.37
C GLY A 200 -0.33 11.55 13.47
N ALA A 201 -1.13 11.51 14.54
CA ALA A 201 -1.03 12.44 15.67
C ALA A 201 -0.49 11.74 16.94
N PRO A 202 0.81 11.90 17.27
CA PRO A 202 1.38 11.29 18.47
C PRO A 202 0.76 11.87 19.76
N PRO A 203 0.68 11.07 20.84
CA PRO A 203 0.15 11.55 22.12
C PRO A 203 1.08 12.62 22.72
N PRO A 204 0.55 13.65 23.42
CA PRO A 204 1.38 14.69 24.05
C PRO A 204 2.42 14.13 25.02
N LEU A 205 2.10 13.02 25.71
CA LEU A 205 3.01 12.31 26.62
C LEU A 205 2.93 10.80 26.37
N THR A 206 4.06 10.13 26.21
CA THR A 206 4.16 8.67 26.06
C THR A 206 4.38 7.93 27.39
N VAL A 207 4.84 8.66 28.41
CA VAL A 207 5.07 8.17 29.79
C VAL A 207 3.98 8.74 30.71
N GLU A 208 3.63 8.01 31.77
CA GLU A 208 2.65 8.45 32.76
C GLU A 208 3.22 9.55 33.67
N PRO A 209 2.53 10.69 33.86
CA PRO A 209 2.89 11.66 34.90
C PRO A 209 2.72 11.03 36.29
N GLU A 210 3.80 10.84 37.02
CA GLU A 210 3.78 10.12 38.31
C GLU A 210 2.97 10.88 39.38
N ASP A 211 3.14 12.20 39.48
CA ASP A 211 2.55 13.04 40.54
C ASP A 211 1.09 13.47 40.34
N LEU A 212 0.52 13.29 39.13
CA LEU A 212 -0.84 13.76 38.85
C LEU A 212 -1.90 12.73 39.24
N PRO A 213 -3.02 13.16 39.87
CA PRO A 213 -4.18 12.29 40.06
C PRO A 213 -4.82 11.91 38.72
N TYR A 214 -5.37 10.71 38.68
CA TYR A 214 -6.31 10.30 37.63
C TYR A 214 -7.63 11.09 37.79
N GLY A 215 -8.25 11.46 36.68
CA GLY A 215 -9.72 11.66 36.67
C GLY A 215 -10.43 10.29 36.76
N ASP A 216 -11.77 10.26 36.84
CA ASP A 216 -12.59 9.04 37.05
C ASP A 216 -12.58 8.02 35.89
N VAL A 217 -11.42 7.49 35.55
CA VAL A 217 -11.17 6.63 34.39
C VAL A 217 -10.35 5.43 34.82
N LEU A 218 -10.85 4.24 34.50
CA LEU A 218 -10.15 2.97 34.72
C LEU A 218 -8.77 2.97 34.04
N VAL A 219 -7.74 2.49 34.75
CA VAL A 219 -6.37 2.46 34.24
C VAL A 219 -6.21 1.35 33.21
N TYR A 220 -6.28 1.69 31.91
CA TYR A 220 -6.00 0.73 30.83
C TYR A 220 -4.50 0.65 30.53
N ARG A 221 -4.03 -0.54 30.15
CA ARG A 221 -2.64 -0.73 29.72
C ARG A 221 -2.39 -0.08 28.36
N ILE A 222 -1.59 0.99 28.37
CA ILE A 222 -1.18 1.74 27.18
C ILE A 222 -0.37 0.87 26.21
N LYS A 223 -0.54 1.15 24.91
CA LYS A 223 0.18 0.51 23.79
C LYS A 223 1.20 1.49 23.19
N PRO A 224 2.37 1.03 22.68
CA PRO A 224 3.33 1.92 22.03
C PRO A 224 2.71 2.59 20.79
N TYR A 225 2.72 3.92 20.76
CA TYR A 225 2.14 4.70 19.65
C TYR A 225 2.76 4.33 18.30
N GLU A 226 4.10 4.33 18.18
CA GLU A 226 4.79 4.14 16.89
C GLU A 226 4.51 2.79 16.21
N GLU A 227 4.49 1.69 16.97
CA GLU A 227 4.14 0.38 16.41
C GLU A 227 2.67 0.35 15.96
N LEU A 228 1.76 0.93 16.75
CA LEU A 228 0.33 0.99 16.39
C LEU A 228 0.08 1.89 15.17
N ASN A 229 0.79 3.02 15.09
CA ASN A 229 0.75 3.96 13.96
C ASN A 229 1.29 3.30 12.68
N ARG A 230 2.46 2.63 12.75
CA ARG A 230 3.02 1.89 11.61
C ARG A 230 2.07 0.79 11.13
N ARG A 231 1.48 0.00 12.04
CA ARG A 231 0.50 -1.03 11.68
C ARG A 231 -0.81 -0.47 11.12
N HIS A 232 -1.29 0.69 11.60
CA HIS A 232 -2.44 1.36 10.98
C HIS A 232 -2.11 1.89 9.58
N ALA A 233 -0.90 2.40 9.36
CA ALA A 233 -0.42 2.84 8.04
C ALA A 233 -0.26 1.66 7.06
N GLU A 234 0.39 0.56 7.50
CA GLU A 234 0.44 -0.72 6.78
C GLU A 234 -0.97 -1.17 6.37
N ALA A 235 -1.96 -1.07 7.27
CA ALA A 235 -3.36 -1.40 6.97
C ALA A 235 -4.04 -0.43 5.99
N SER A 236 -3.78 0.88 6.08
CA SER A 236 -4.32 1.89 5.15
C SER A 236 -3.82 1.68 3.74
N GLU A 237 -2.50 1.48 3.59
CA GLU A 237 -1.87 1.13 2.33
C GLU A 237 -2.56 -0.13 1.77
N GLN A 238 -2.63 -1.20 2.56
CA GLN A 238 -3.23 -2.48 2.16
C GLN A 238 -4.68 -2.37 1.66
N ILE A 239 -5.51 -1.52 2.29
CA ILE A 239 -6.87 -1.23 1.81
C ILE A 239 -6.81 -0.55 0.43
N GLY A 240 -6.00 0.50 0.28
CA GLY A 240 -5.83 1.21 -0.99
C GLY A 240 -5.28 0.30 -2.10
N ARG A 241 -4.42 -0.67 -1.77
CA ARG A 241 -4.01 -1.74 -2.70
C ARG A 241 -5.20 -2.59 -3.18
N LEU A 242 -6.02 -3.09 -2.25
CA LEU A 242 -7.14 -4.02 -2.52
C LEU A 242 -8.22 -3.34 -3.38
N VAL A 243 -8.48 -2.06 -3.07
CA VAL A 243 -9.42 -1.19 -3.77
C VAL A 243 -8.89 -0.78 -5.15
N GLY A 244 -7.62 -0.38 -5.28
CA GLY A 244 -7.02 -0.04 -6.57
C GLY A 244 -7.04 -1.22 -7.57
N ALA A 245 -6.95 -2.45 -7.07
CA ALA A 245 -7.11 -3.67 -7.87
C ALA A 245 -8.58 -4.05 -8.15
N ASN A 246 -9.55 -3.52 -7.38
CA ASN A 246 -10.99 -3.78 -7.52
C ASN A 246 -11.79 -2.47 -7.35
N PRO A 247 -11.78 -1.56 -8.34
CA PRO A 247 -12.33 -0.20 -8.17
C PRO A 247 -13.80 -0.16 -7.74
N VAL A 248 -14.57 -1.19 -8.08
CA VAL A 248 -15.92 -1.46 -7.55
C VAL A 248 -16.04 -1.39 -6.02
N LEU A 249 -14.99 -1.69 -5.26
CA LEU A 249 -14.97 -1.62 -3.80
C LEU A 249 -14.73 -0.21 -3.24
N PHE A 250 -14.34 0.77 -4.07
CA PHE A 250 -13.92 2.09 -3.59
C PHE A 250 -14.98 2.77 -2.72
N GLY A 251 -16.24 2.79 -3.17
CA GLY A 251 -17.33 3.41 -2.42
C GLY A 251 -17.55 2.78 -1.03
N LEU A 252 -17.47 1.45 -0.90
CA LEU A 252 -17.58 0.75 0.39
C LEU A 252 -16.34 0.99 1.27
N ALA A 253 -15.15 0.91 0.68
CA ALA A 253 -13.90 1.08 1.42
C ALA A 253 -13.77 2.50 2.02
N ARG A 254 -14.23 3.51 1.28
CA ARG A 254 -14.22 4.92 1.66
C ARG A 254 -15.03 5.22 2.92
N GLU A 255 -16.09 4.46 3.21
CA GLU A 255 -16.86 4.62 4.45
C GLU A 255 -16.05 4.26 5.70
N ARG A 256 -14.84 3.69 5.55
CA ARG A 256 -13.90 3.33 6.64
C ARG A 256 -14.57 2.46 7.73
N SER A 257 -15.60 1.71 7.34
CA SER A 257 -16.53 0.97 8.19
C SER A 257 -16.50 -0.53 7.87
N SER A 258 -15.97 -1.32 8.80
CA SER A 258 -15.93 -2.78 8.71
C SER A 258 -17.33 -3.40 8.72
N ALA A 259 -18.31 -2.72 9.32
CA ALA A 259 -19.71 -3.14 9.33
C ALA A 259 -20.37 -3.00 7.96
N ALA A 260 -20.14 -1.89 7.24
CA ALA A 260 -20.69 -1.67 5.90
C ALA A 260 -20.10 -2.66 4.88
N THR A 261 -18.77 -2.77 4.83
CA THR A 261 -18.08 -3.76 3.99
C THR A 261 -18.45 -5.19 4.39
N GLY A 262 -18.56 -5.46 5.69
CA GLY A 262 -18.97 -6.76 6.24
C GLY A 262 -20.39 -7.18 5.86
N ALA A 263 -21.34 -6.24 5.77
CA ALA A 263 -22.70 -6.51 5.30
C ALA A 263 -22.73 -6.89 3.81
N PHE A 264 -21.92 -6.24 2.97
CA PHE A 264 -21.74 -6.65 1.58
C PHE A 264 -21.12 -8.05 1.46
N VAL A 265 -20.17 -8.40 2.35
CA VAL A 265 -19.50 -9.72 2.37
C VAL A 265 -20.45 -10.85 2.77
N THR A 266 -21.41 -10.61 3.67
CA THR A 266 -22.33 -11.64 4.18
C THR A 266 -23.66 -11.74 3.44
N GLU A 267 -24.01 -10.77 2.59
CA GLU A 267 -25.23 -10.83 1.77
C GLU A 267 -25.13 -11.96 0.72
N SER A 268 -26.19 -12.78 0.67
CA SER A 268 -26.28 -14.01 -0.13
C SER A 268 -27.22 -13.89 -1.32
N ASP A 269 -28.10 -12.89 -1.35
CA ASP A 269 -28.87 -12.51 -2.55
C ASP A 269 -27.99 -11.63 -3.49
N PRO A 270 -27.64 -12.10 -4.70
CA PRO A 270 -26.82 -11.31 -5.63
C PRO A 270 -27.44 -9.96 -5.99
N ALA A 271 -28.77 -9.81 -5.98
CA ALA A 271 -29.42 -8.54 -6.28
C ALA A 271 -29.17 -7.51 -5.16
N ARG A 272 -29.23 -7.93 -3.90
CA ARG A 272 -28.92 -7.09 -2.74
C ARG A 272 -27.42 -6.83 -2.61
N ALA A 273 -26.57 -7.83 -2.81
CA ALA A 273 -25.12 -7.64 -2.82
C ALA A 273 -24.71 -6.62 -3.90
N ARG A 274 -25.28 -6.68 -5.11
CA ARG A 274 -25.11 -5.63 -6.13
C ARG A 274 -25.64 -4.27 -5.67
N LYS A 275 -26.79 -4.21 -4.99
CA LYS A 275 -27.32 -2.94 -4.46
C LYS A 275 -26.32 -2.29 -3.49
N LEU A 276 -25.86 -3.05 -2.49
CA LEU A 276 -24.92 -2.61 -1.46
C LEU A 276 -23.59 -2.06 -2.02
N VAL A 277 -23.11 -2.56 -3.16
CA VAL A 277 -21.88 -2.03 -3.78
C VAL A 277 -22.13 -0.94 -4.85
N THR A 278 -23.29 -0.93 -5.51
CA THR A 278 -23.62 0.12 -6.50
C THR A 278 -24.11 1.43 -5.88
N GLU A 279 -24.74 1.42 -4.69
CA GLU A 279 -25.17 2.65 -4.02
C GLU A 279 -24.00 3.56 -3.59
N PRO A 280 -22.94 3.05 -2.95
CA PRO A 280 -21.74 3.84 -2.68
C PRO A 280 -21.04 4.36 -3.95
N LEU A 281 -21.03 3.59 -5.05
CA LEU A 281 -20.50 4.06 -6.34
C LEU A 281 -21.33 5.20 -6.95
N ARG A 282 -22.66 5.19 -6.81
CA ARG A 282 -23.50 6.35 -7.20
C ARG A 282 -23.22 7.57 -6.33
N LYS A 283 -22.92 7.38 -5.05
CA LYS A 283 -22.48 8.47 -4.16
C LYS A 283 -21.15 9.08 -4.63
N VAL A 284 -20.17 8.25 -5.04
CA VAL A 284 -18.91 8.71 -5.64
C VAL A 284 -19.15 9.59 -6.89
N LEU A 285 -20.10 9.24 -7.77
CA LEU A 285 -20.45 10.09 -8.91
C LEU A 285 -21.05 11.45 -8.47
N ALA A 286 -21.90 11.46 -7.44
CA ALA A 286 -22.44 12.69 -6.89
C ALA A 286 -21.35 13.57 -6.25
N ASP A 287 -20.41 12.96 -5.53
CA ASP A 287 -19.28 13.65 -4.91
C ASP A 287 -18.31 14.21 -5.97
N ILE A 288 -18.10 13.49 -7.08
CA ILE A 288 -17.34 13.98 -8.25
C ILE A 288 -18.03 15.21 -8.87
N ALA A 289 -19.36 15.19 -9.05
CA ALA A 289 -20.12 16.32 -9.57
C ALA A 289 -20.08 17.54 -8.64
N ALA A 290 -20.19 17.32 -7.32
CA ALA A 290 -20.06 18.37 -6.31
C ALA A 290 -18.66 18.98 -6.32
N THR A 291 -17.61 18.15 -6.29
CA THR A 291 -16.20 18.60 -6.33
C THR A 291 -15.89 19.37 -7.61
N ARG A 292 -16.39 18.90 -8.77
CA ARG A 292 -16.25 19.60 -10.06
C ARG A 292 -16.91 20.98 -10.07
N THR A 293 -17.96 21.16 -9.26
CA THR A 293 -18.68 22.44 -9.12
C THR A 293 -17.97 23.39 -8.14
N ALA A 294 -17.39 22.86 -7.06
CA ALA A 294 -16.64 23.64 -6.07
C ALA A 294 -15.22 24.04 -6.53
N LEU A 295 -14.59 23.28 -7.42
CA LEU A 295 -13.19 23.46 -7.83
C LEU A 295 -12.96 24.80 -8.56
N GLY A 296 -12.28 25.73 -7.87
CA GLY A 296 -12.07 27.12 -8.30
C GLY A 296 -13.09 28.12 -7.73
N GLY A 297 -14.00 27.67 -6.87
CA GLY A 297 -14.82 28.47 -5.95
C GLY A 297 -14.56 27.99 -4.52
N ASP A 298 -15.56 27.39 -3.87
CA ASP A 298 -15.54 26.79 -2.51
C ASP A 298 -14.44 25.73 -2.26
N LEU A 299 -13.64 25.37 -3.28
CA LEU A 299 -12.45 24.53 -3.17
C LEU A 299 -11.30 25.17 -3.97
N ASP A 300 -10.40 25.86 -3.26
CA ASP A 300 -9.18 26.45 -3.83
C ASP A 300 -8.23 25.33 -4.30
N PRO A 301 -7.69 25.37 -5.54
CA PRO A 301 -6.60 24.51 -5.98
C PRO A 301 -5.40 24.41 -5.01
N LEU A 302 -5.15 25.43 -4.19
CA LEU A 302 -4.09 25.44 -3.17
C LEU A 302 -4.42 24.68 -1.87
N ASP A 303 -5.64 24.18 -1.70
CA ASP A 303 -5.95 23.17 -0.67
C ASP A 303 -5.65 21.72 -1.16
N LEU A 304 -5.34 21.53 -2.46
CA LEU A 304 -5.16 20.21 -3.10
C LEU A 304 -3.72 19.67 -3.01
N THR A 305 -3.17 19.61 -1.79
CA THR A 305 -1.77 19.28 -1.48
C THR A 305 -1.14 18.09 -2.25
N PRO A 306 -1.81 16.93 -2.46
CA PRO A 306 -1.19 15.82 -3.17
C PRO A 306 -0.92 16.14 -4.64
N LEU A 307 -1.76 16.97 -5.28
CA LEU A 307 -1.55 17.39 -6.67
C LEU A 307 -0.30 18.28 -6.79
N HIS A 308 -0.05 19.15 -5.81
CA HIS A 308 1.19 19.92 -5.74
C HIS A 308 2.38 18.98 -5.62
N GLN A 309 2.33 18.02 -4.68
CA GLN A 309 3.39 17.02 -4.50
C GLN A 309 3.64 16.19 -5.77
N GLN A 310 2.61 15.86 -6.55
CA GLN A 310 2.75 15.17 -7.83
C GLN A 310 3.46 16.05 -8.87
N LEU A 311 3.03 17.31 -9.05
CA LEU A 311 3.68 18.27 -9.94
C LEU A 311 5.16 18.51 -9.56
N TYR A 312 5.45 18.63 -8.26
CA TYR A 312 6.82 18.76 -7.73
C TYR A 312 7.67 17.49 -7.95
N ARG A 313 7.05 16.31 -8.02
CA ARG A 313 7.71 15.03 -8.37
C ARG A 313 7.83 14.78 -9.88
N GLY A 314 7.41 15.73 -10.73
CA GLY A 314 7.53 15.62 -12.18
C GLY A 314 6.34 15.01 -12.89
N GLN A 315 5.17 14.94 -12.25
CA GLN A 315 3.92 14.74 -12.97
C GLN A 315 3.75 15.87 -13.99
N ALA A 316 3.54 15.52 -15.26
CA ALA A 316 3.36 16.50 -16.31
C ALA A 316 2.08 17.32 -16.06
N ALA A 317 2.22 18.64 -15.99
CA ALA A 317 1.08 19.53 -15.90
C ALA A 317 0.29 19.52 -17.23
N VAL A 318 -1.04 19.66 -17.15
CA VAL A 318 -1.90 19.63 -18.36
C VAL A 318 -1.61 20.81 -19.29
N GLY A 319 -1.17 21.95 -18.75
CA GLY A 319 -0.68 23.10 -19.52
C GLY A 319 0.77 22.98 -20.01
N GLY A 320 1.43 21.83 -19.83
CA GLY A 320 2.82 21.59 -20.26
C GLY A 320 3.90 22.24 -19.40
N SER A 321 3.54 22.92 -18.31
CA SER A 321 4.47 23.57 -17.39
C SER A 321 5.26 22.55 -16.56
N THR A 322 6.45 22.93 -16.11
CA THR A 322 7.32 22.13 -15.24
C THR A 322 7.46 22.78 -13.86
N TRP A 323 7.21 22.00 -12.80
CA TRP A 323 7.14 22.45 -11.40
C TRP A 323 8.12 21.72 -10.47
N THR A 324 9.10 21.01 -11.04
CA THR A 324 10.06 20.14 -10.34
C THR A 324 11.21 20.87 -9.66
N GLU A 325 11.69 21.95 -10.26
CA GLU A 325 12.92 22.62 -9.85
C GLU A 325 12.96 24.09 -10.31
N GLY A 326 13.99 24.82 -9.87
CA GLY A 326 14.24 26.21 -10.28
C GLY A 326 13.16 27.18 -9.81
N PHE A 327 13.08 28.34 -10.47
CA PHE A 327 12.24 29.45 -10.02
C PHE A 327 10.75 29.12 -10.00
N ARG A 328 10.22 28.39 -11.00
CA ARG A 328 8.81 27.95 -11.01
C ARG A 328 8.44 27.11 -9.78
N HIS A 329 9.31 26.19 -9.39
CA HIS A 329 9.11 25.39 -8.18
C HIS A 329 9.08 26.26 -6.92
N GLN A 330 10.02 27.21 -6.80
CA GLN A 330 10.06 28.17 -5.69
C GLN A 330 8.75 28.97 -5.60
N VAL A 331 8.32 29.61 -6.70
CA VAL A 331 7.05 30.37 -6.73
C VAL A 331 5.86 29.50 -6.32
N ALA A 332 5.77 28.25 -6.78
CA ALA A 332 4.67 27.35 -6.41
C ALA A 332 4.70 26.95 -4.93
N VAL A 333 5.87 26.67 -4.36
CA VAL A 333 6.04 26.38 -2.93
C VAL A 333 5.67 27.59 -2.07
N ASP A 334 6.15 28.79 -2.44
CA ASP A 334 5.84 30.03 -1.73
C ASP A 334 4.35 30.35 -1.80
N THR A 335 3.72 30.18 -2.98
CA THR A 335 2.26 30.33 -3.17
C THR A 335 1.43 29.42 -2.26
N VAL A 336 1.87 28.16 -2.07
CA VAL A 336 1.20 27.22 -1.14
C VAL A 336 1.45 27.61 0.32
N ALA A 337 2.63 28.14 0.66
CA ALA A 337 2.96 28.60 2.01
C ALA A 337 2.18 29.87 2.39
N GLU A 338 2.13 30.88 1.50
CA GLU A 338 1.31 32.10 1.61
C GLU A 338 -0.16 31.73 1.89
N HIS A 339 -0.71 30.82 1.10
CA HIS A 339 -2.07 30.30 1.28
C HIS A 339 -2.24 29.59 2.62
N ALA A 340 -1.35 28.67 2.99
CA ALA A 340 -1.43 27.96 4.27
C ALA A 340 -1.40 28.91 5.48
N VAL A 341 -0.58 29.97 5.43
CA VAL A 341 -0.55 31.04 6.46
C VAL A 341 -1.87 31.83 6.49
N HIS A 342 -2.42 32.19 5.32
CA HIS A 342 -3.72 32.87 5.24
C HIS A 342 -4.86 32.00 5.81
N ARG A 343 -4.92 30.72 5.43
CA ARG A 343 -5.90 29.73 5.95
C ARG A 343 -5.75 29.54 7.46
N ALA A 344 -4.52 29.52 7.99
CA ALA A 344 -4.25 29.44 9.42
C ALA A 344 -4.71 30.71 10.16
N LEU A 345 -4.43 31.90 9.63
CA LEU A 345 -4.85 33.17 10.22
C LEU A 345 -6.38 33.30 10.25
N VAL A 346 -7.08 32.94 9.17
CA VAL A 346 -8.55 32.92 9.13
C VAL A 346 -9.13 31.94 10.16
N ARG A 347 -8.57 30.73 10.30
CA ARG A 347 -8.98 29.76 11.33
C ARG A 347 -8.71 30.28 12.76
N GLN A 348 -7.60 30.96 12.99
CA GLN A 348 -7.28 31.55 14.30
C GLN A 348 -8.21 32.73 14.65
N LEU A 349 -8.55 33.58 13.67
CA LEU A 349 -9.54 34.66 13.83
C LEU A 349 -10.95 34.10 14.10
N LEU A 350 -11.34 33.02 13.43
CA LEU A 350 -12.59 32.30 13.70
C LEU A 350 -12.64 31.75 15.13
N GLN A 351 -11.59 31.04 15.57
CA GLN A 351 -11.50 30.48 16.93
C GLN A 351 -11.48 31.56 18.02
N ALA A 352 -10.84 32.71 17.77
CA ALA A 352 -10.93 33.88 18.64
C ALA A 352 -12.36 34.48 18.66
N GLY A 353 -13.05 34.48 17.51
CA GLY A 353 -14.45 34.87 17.39
C GLY A 353 -15.40 33.97 18.19
N GLU A 354 -15.20 32.66 18.18
CA GLU A 354 -16.01 31.70 18.96
C GLU A 354 -15.92 31.95 20.47
N GLN A 355 -14.73 32.27 21.00
CA GLN A 355 -14.56 32.66 22.40
C GLN A 355 -15.31 33.97 22.73
N LEU A 356 -15.38 34.90 21.79
CA LEU A 356 -16.10 36.17 21.93
C LEU A 356 -17.62 35.98 21.88
N VAL A 357 -18.12 35.00 21.11
CA VAL A 357 -19.54 34.59 21.12
C VAL A 357 -19.94 34.00 22.47
N PHE A 358 -19.10 33.15 23.07
CA PHE A 358 -19.35 32.63 24.42
C PHE A 358 -19.38 33.73 25.50
N ALA A 359 -18.53 34.75 25.39
CA ALA A 359 -18.55 35.90 26.30
C ALA A 359 -19.86 36.70 26.24
N ILE A 360 -20.51 36.79 25.07
CA ILE A 360 -21.81 37.48 24.90
C ILE A 360 -22.98 36.59 25.35
N ALA A 361 -22.89 35.27 25.11
CA ALA A 361 -23.91 34.31 25.52
C ALA A 361 -24.18 34.29 27.03
N LEU A 362 -23.19 34.66 27.86
CA LEU A 362 -23.30 34.68 29.32
C LEU A 362 -24.23 35.79 29.87
N VAL A 363 -24.66 36.75 29.04
CA VAL A 363 -25.45 37.93 29.46
C VAL A 363 -26.93 37.85 29.06
N THR A 364 -27.31 36.96 28.12
CA THR A 364 -28.71 36.83 27.65
C THR A 364 -29.19 35.39 27.72
N GLY A 365 -30.26 35.15 28.48
CA GLY A 365 -30.76 33.81 28.81
C GLY A 365 -31.21 32.94 27.61
N PRO A 366 -31.39 31.62 27.83
CA PRO A 366 -31.34 30.59 26.78
C PRO A 366 -32.41 30.67 25.67
N VAL A 367 -33.47 31.48 25.85
CA VAL A 367 -34.50 31.70 24.82
C VAL A 367 -34.06 32.73 23.78
N LEU A 368 -33.14 33.65 24.10
CA LEU A 368 -32.67 34.68 23.17
C LEU A 368 -31.52 34.17 22.26
N ALA A 369 -30.73 33.22 22.75
CA ALA A 369 -29.59 32.64 22.01
C ALA A 369 -30.00 32.05 20.65
N LEU A 370 -31.15 31.35 20.59
CA LEU A 370 -31.68 30.77 19.34
C LEU A 370 -32.21 31.82 18.34
N LEU A 371 -32.48 33.05 18.78
CA LEU A 371 -32.92 34.15 17.90
C LEU A 371 -31.74 35.00 17.40
N LEU A 372 -30.69 35.17 18.20
CA LEU A 372 -29.50 35.94 17.80
C LEU A 372 -28.70 35.29 16.67
N VAL A 373 -28.67 33.95 16.62
CA VAL A 373 -28.13 33.17 15.48
C VAL A 373 -28.78 33.57 14.14
N GLY A 374 -30.01 34.12 14.15
CA GLY A 374 -30.72 34.56 12.95
C GLY A 374 -30.41 35.99 12.46
N LEU A 375 -29.86 36.89 13.29
CA LEU A 375 -29.85 38.34 12.99
C LEU A 375 -28.60 39.15 13.42
N GLY A 376 -27.56 38.55 13.99
CA GLY A 376 -26.27 39.24 14.17
C GLY A 376 -25.12 38.29 14.54
N THR A 377 -23.92 38.38 13.94
CA THR A 377 -23.36 39.46 13.11
C THR A 377 -23.16 39.08 11.65
N ALA A 378 -23.27 40.07 10.74
CA ALA A 378 -23.15 39.89 9.29
C ALA A 378 -21.70 39.67 8.78
N ALA A 379 -20.75 39.31 9.65
CA ALA A 379 -19.38 38.95 9.29
C ALA A 379 -19.09 37.50 9.69
N ALA A 380 -19.19 37.18 10.99
CA ALA A 380 -18.92 35.84 11.50
C ALA A 380 -19.88 34.77 10.92
N GLY A 381 -21.16 35.13 10.72
CA GLY A 381 -22.14 34.22 10.11
C GLY A 381 -21.81 33.81 8.66
N TRP A 382 -21.14 34.69 7.89
CA TRP A 382 -20.66 34.33 6.56
C TRP A 382 -19.45 33.41 6.64
N GLN A 383 -18.45 33.73 7.46
CA GLN A 383 -17.22 32.92 7.58
C GLN A 383 -17.49 31.50 8.10
N ALA A 384 -18.48 31.32 8.97
CA ALA A 384 -18.93 30.00 9.43
C ALA A 384 -19.65 29.21 8.33
N LEU A 385 -20.47 29.85 7.49
CA LEU A 385 -21.08 29.22 6.31
C LEU A 385 -20.04 28.86 5.24
N ASP A 386 -19.03 29.72 5.05
CA ASP A 386 -17.92 29.51 4.13
C ASP A 386 -17.09 28.29 4.54
N SER A 387 -16.62 28.27 5.80
CA SER A 387 -15.90 27.14 6.40
C SER A 387 -16.69 25.82 6.32
N TYR A 388 -18.03 25.88 6.40
CA TYR A 388 -18.90 24.71 6.26
C TYR A 388 -19.01 24.23 4.81
N ARG A 389 -19.07 25.13 3.83
CA ARG A 389 -19.04 24.79 2.40
C ARG A 389 -17.70 24.22 1.98
N GLU A 390 -16.59 24.83 2.38
CA GLU A 390 -15.24 24.30 2.19
C GLU A 390 -15.12 22.89 2.79
N ALA A 391 -15.60 22.68 4.02
CA ALA A 391 -15.58 21.36 4.64
C ALA A 391 -16.41 20.32 3.87
N GLN A 392 -17.57 20.71 3.33
CA GLN A 392 -18.35 19.85 2.42
C GLN A 392 -17.60 19.57 1.11
N ALA A 393 -16.97 20.58 0.50
CA ALA A 393 -16.24 20.47 -0.76
C ALA A 393 -14.98 19.60 -0.60
N ALA A 394 -14.24 19.73 0.49
CA ALA A 394 -13.11 18.88 0.84
C ALA A 394 -13.55 17.43 1.15
N THR A 395 -14.67 17.24 1.85
CA THR A 395 -15.26 15.90 2.09
C THR A 395 -15.71 15.25 0.78
N ALA A 396 -16.27 16.04 -0.14
CA ALA A 396 -16.61 15.57 -1.49
C ALA A 396 -15.34 15.23 -2.29
N ALA A 397 -14.26 16.02 -2.17
CA ALA A 397 -12.99 15.79 -2.86
C ALA A 397 -12.28 14.50 -2.42
N GLU A 398 -12.24 14.22 -1.11
CA GLU A 398 -11.86 12.90 -0.54
C GLU A 398 -12.74 11.77 -1.13
N GLY A 399 -13.98 12.12 -1.47
CA GLY A 399 -14.95 11.28 -2.14
C GLY A 399 -14.59 10.78 -3.54
N THR A 400 -13.68 11.44 -4.26
CA THR A 400 -13.54 11.29 -5.72
C THR A 400 -12.45 10.33 -6.21
N ALA A 401 -11.62 9.83 -5.29
CA ALA A 401 -10.31 9.24 -5.55
C ALA A 401 -10.32 7.72 -5.84
N VAL A 402 -10.84 7.31 -7.01
CA VAL A 402 -11.13 5.90 -7.32
C VAL A 402 -9.88 5.05 -7.63
N ARG A 403 -8.72 5.67 -7.91
CA ARG A 403 -7.44 4.97 -8.14
C ARG A 403 -6.29 5.57 -7.31
N PRO A 404 -5.34 4.73 -6.86
CA PRO A 404 -4.05 5.19 -6.34
C PRO A 404 -3.36 6.16 -7.32
N GLY A 405 -2.86 7.28 -6.81
CA GLY A 405 -2.24 8.37 -7.58
C GLY A 405 -3.21 9.39 -8.20
N THR A 406 -4.53 9.19 -8.13
CA THR A 406 -5.54 10.12 -8.70
C THR A 406 -6.18 11.05 -7.67
N GLU A 407 -5.62 11.13 -6.48
CA GLU A 407 -6.34 11.61 -5.31
C GLU A 407 -6.13 13.10 -5.06
N LEU A 408 -7.23 13.77 -4.70
CA LEU A 408 -7.22 15.19 -4.36
C LEU A 408 -6.77 15.43 -2.90
N VAL A 409 -6.75 14.38 -2.08
CA VAL A 409 -6.26 14.23 -0.69
C VAL A 409 -5.75 12.78 -0.48
N ASP A 410 -4.72 12.51 0.35
CA ASP A 410 -3.84 11.31 0.30
C ASP A 410 -4.39 9.90 0.73
N PRO A 411 -4.13 8.84 -0.08
CA PRO A 411 -3.89 7.43 0.32
C PRO A 411 -2.79 6.69 -0.53
N GLY A 412 -2.63 5.33 -0.47
CA GLY A 412 -1.53 4.57 -1.15
C GLY A 412 -1.78 3.08 -1.54
N SER A 413 -0.85 2.41 -2.27
CA SER A 413 -0.96 1.01 -2.81
C SER A 413 0.42 0.29 -3.08
N ALA A 414 0.65 -0.97 -3.58
CA ALA A 414 -0.10 -2.03 -4.31
C ALA A 414 0.48 -3.51 -4.14
N GLU A 415 -0.21 -4.58 -4.64
CA GLU A 415 0.25 -5.97 -5.06
C GLU A 415 -0.60 -7.23 -4.60
N PHE A 416 -1.42 -7.80 -5.49
CA PHE A 416 -2.73 -8.46 -5.17
C PHE A 416 -2.80 -9.84 -4.48
N ALA A 417 -2.01 -10.86 -4.84
CA ALA A 417 -2.20 -12.22 -4.27
C ALA A 417 -1.48 -12.41 -2.93
N ARG A 418 -0.30 -11.78 -2.79
CA ARG A 418 0.40 -11.62 -1.51
C ARG A 418 -0.45 -10.80 -0.54
N MET A 419 -1.21 -9.84 -1.08
CA MET A 419 -2.05 -8.91 -0.34
C MET A 419 -3.09 -9.53 0.59
N THR A 420 -3.78 -10.61 0.23
CA THR A 420 -4.77 -11.21 1.14
C THR A 420 -4.09 -11.79 2.37
N ALA A 421 -2.96 -12.50 2.19
CA ALA A 421 -2.19 -13.05 3.30
C ALA A 421 -1.49 -11.97 4.14
N GLU A 422 -0.96 -10.92 3.50
CA GLU A 422 -0.41 -9.74 4.17
C GLU A 422 -1.50 -8.93 4.90
N ALA A 423 -2.69 -8.78 4.33
CA ALA A 423 -3.82 -8.10 4.95
C ALA A 423 -4.25 -8.83 6.22
N ASP A 424 -4.33 -10.16 6.17
CA ASP A 424 -4.69 -10.97 7.33
C ASP A 424 -3.59 -10.95 8.40
N ALA A 425 -2.31 -10.92 7.99
CA ALA A 425 -1.19 -10.76 8.92
C ALA A 425 -1.14 -9.37 9.57
N VAL A 426 -1.36 -8.30 8.81
CA VAL A 426 -1.39 -6.91 9.30
C VAL A 426 -2.62 -6.67 10.18
N ALA A 427 -3.81 -7.09 9.75
CA ALA A 427 -5.03 -7.00 10.54
C ALA A 427 -4.93 -7.80 11.84
N PHE A 428 -4.36 -9.02 11.81
CA PHE A 428 -4.11 -9.81 13.01
C PHE A 428 -3.07 -9.15 13.92
N ALA A 429 -1.94 -8.66 13.41
CA ALA A 429 -0.94 -7.96 14.21
C ALA A 429 -1.52 -6.71 14.88
N LEU A 430 -2.28 -5.90 14.13
CA LEU A 430 -2.97 -4.71 14.63
C LEU A 430 -4.06 -5.06 15.66
N ALA A 431 -4.82 -6.14 15.45
CA ALA A 431 -5.80 -6.64 16.43
C ALA A 431 -5.13 -7.21 17.71
N VAL A 432 -4.00 -7.90 17.61
CA VAL A 432 -3.20 -8.36 18.76
C VAL A 432 -2.66 -7.16 19.55
N LEU A 433 -2.17 -6.12 18.87
CA LEU A 433 -1.69 -4.90 19.50
C LEU A 433 -2.81 -4.12 20.19
N ALA A 434 -3.96 -3.95 19.54
CA ALA A 434 -5.11 -3.25 20.13
C ALA A 434 -5.76 -4.06 21.27
N LEU A 435 -6.24 -5.26 20.97
CA LEU A 435 -7.14 -6.05 21.83
C LEU A 435 -6.42 -7.07 22.73
N GLY A 436 -5.18 -7.46 22.39
CA GLY A 436 -4.45 -8.54 23.06
C GLY A 436 -4.73 -9.92 22.45
N ALA A 437 -3.82 -10.87 22.67
CA ALA A 437 -3.79 -12.15 21.93
C ALA A 437 -5.04 -13.02 22.07
N THR A 438 -5.66 -13.08 23.26
CA THR A 438 -6.90 -13.86 23.49
C THR A 438 -8.10 -13.26 22.77
N ALA A 439 -8.25 -11.94 22.80
CA ALA A 439 -9.28 -11.23 22.06
C ALA A 439 -9.04 -11.27 20.53
N ALA A 440 -7.79 -11.24 20.08
CA ALA A 440 -7.43 -11.41 18.67
C ALA A 440 -7.71 -12.84 18.15
N ALA A 441 -7.54 -13.87 18.99
CA ALA A 441 -7.95 -15.24 18.65
C ALA A 441 -9.49 -15.37 18.53
N ALA A 442 -10.23 -14.73 19.44
CA ALA A 442 -11.70 -14.67 19.36
C ALA A 442 -12.19 -13.82 18.16
N TRP A 443 -11.47 -12.75 17.80
CA TRP A 443 -11.73 -11.94 16.62
C TRP A 443 -11.56 -12.75 15.33
N ALA A 444 -10.49 -13.54 15.21
CA ALA A 444 -10.26 -14.45 14.09
C ALA A 444 -11.29 -15.59 13.98
N ALA A 445 -12.11 -15.81 15.02
CA ALA A 445 -13.14 -16.85 15.10
C ALA A 445 -14.58 -16.29 15.07
N ARG A 446 -14.79 -14.99 14.73
CA ARG A 446 -16.14 -14.40 14.70
C ARG A 446 -17.00 -15.00 13.59
N PRO A 447 -18.23 -15.48 13.88
CA PRO A 447 -19.11 -16.06 12.87
C PRO A 447 -19.62 -14.98 11.91
N GLY A 448 -19.47 -15.25 10.60
CA GLY A 448 -19.91 -14.36 9.52
C GLY A 448 -18.98 -14.46 8.31
N VAL A 449 -17.66 -14.42 8.53
CA VAL A 449 -16.66 -14.71 7.51
C VAL A 449 -16.10 -16.11 7.77
N LEU A 450 -16.62 -17.10 7.05
CA LEU A 450 -16.02 -18.44 6.99
C LEU A 450 -14.53 -18.31 6.58
N SER A 451 -13.64 -19.03 7.24
CA SER A 451 -12.24 -19.11 6.81
C SER A 451 -12.14 -19.65 5.36
N PRO A 452 -11.03 -19.41 4.61
CA PRO A 452 -10.90 -19.91 3.24
C PRO A 452 -11.13 -21.44 3.13
N HIS A 453 -10.69 -22.20 4.13
CA HIS A 453 -10.94 -23.65 4.20
C HIS A 453 -12.43 -23.98 4.45
N GLU A 454 -13.16 -23.16 5.19
CA GLU A 454 -14.60 -23.33 5.42
C GLU A 454 -15.45 -22.87 4.24
N GLN A 455 -15.06 -21.80 3.54
CA GLN A 455 -15.68 -21.39 2.26
C GLN A 455 -15.51 -22.50 1.23
N LEU A 456 -14.30 -23.06 1.12
CA LEU A 456 -14.02 -24.18 0.24
C LEU A 456 -14.80 -25.44 0.65
N ARG A 457 -14.91 -25.72 1.96
CA ARG A 457 -15.76 -26.80 2.51
C ARG A 457 -17.24 -26.59 2.18
N ALA A 458 -17.73 -25.35 2.20
CA ALA A 458 -19.10 -25.02 1.82
C ALA A 458 -19.34 -25.24 0.32
N ARG A 459 -18.45 -24.76 -0.55
CA ARG A 459 -18.47 -25.03 -2.00
C ARG A 459 -18.45 -26.54 -2.29
N PHE A 460 -17.59 -27.29 -1.61
CA PHE A 460 -17.53 -28.75 -1.73
C PHE A 460 -18.81 -29.46 -1.29
N LYS A 461 -19.54 -28.95 -0.29
CA LYS A 461 -20.86 -29.46 0.10
C LYS A 461 -21.92 -29.14 -0.96
N GLN A 462 -21.91 -27.93 -1.51
CA GLN A 462 -22.83 -27.49 -2.57
C GLN A 462 -22.66 -28.29 -3.87
N GLU A 463 -21.42 -28.59 -4.25
CA GLU A 463 -21.05 -29.39 -5.43
C GLU A 463 -21.23 -30.91 -5.21
N GLY A 464 -21.70 -31.36 -4.03
CA GLY A 464 -21.85 -32.79 -3.69
C GLY A 464 -20.54 -33.57 -3.51
N LEU A 465 -19.39 -32.88 -3.53
CA LEU A 465 -18.04 -33.48 -3.45
C LEU A 465 -17.58 -33.74 -2.00
N TYR A 466 -18.26 -33.20 -0.99
CA TYR A 466 -17.88 -33.34 0.41
C TYR A 466 -18.30 -34.70 1.01
N THR A 467 -17.46 -35.71 0.81
CA THR A 467 -17.59 -37.03 1.46
C THR A 467 -16.87 -37.06 2.81
N ALA A 468 -17.16 -38.04 3.67
CA ALA A 468 -16.46 -38.19 4.95
C ALA A 468 -14.92 -38.36 4.81
N PRO A 469 -14.38 -39.12 3.83
CA PRO A 469 -12.95 -39.13 3.53
C PRO A 469 -12.38 -37.78 3.10
N VAL A 470 -13.08 -37.03 2.24
CA VAL A 470 -12.68 -35.66 1.87
C VAL A 470 -12.67 -34.74 3.08
N GLY A 471 -13.63 -34.91 4.00
CA GLY A 471 -13.69 -34.18 5.27
C GLY A 471 -12.49 -34.37 6.18
N GLN A 472 -11.72 -35.46 6.04
CA GLN A 472 -10.45 -35.67 6.75
C GLN A 472 -9.34 -34.73 6.23
N LEU A 473 -9.29 -34.48 4.92
CA LEU A 473 -8.34 -33.51 4.33
C LEU A 473 -8.58 -32.10 4.88
N PHE A 474 -9.85 -31.69 4.96
CA PHE A 474 -10.26 -30.42 5.55
C PHE A 474 -10.03 -30.33 7.07
N ALA A 475 -9.92 -31.47 7.77
CA ALA A 475 -9.62 -31.50 9.21
C ALA A 475 -8.11 -31.42 9.49
N GLU A 476 -7.28 -31.87 8.55
CA GLU A 476 -5.82 -31.72 8.59
C GLU A 476 -5.36 -30.30 8.26
N ALA A 477 -6.02 -29.64 7.30
CA ALA A 477 -5.76 -28.25 6.89
C ALA A 477 -4.34 -27.97 6.34
N ASP A 478 -3.63 -29.00 5.83
CA ASP A 478 -2.35 -28.86 5.13
C ASP A 478 -2.47 -27.93 3.89
N PRO A 479 -1.69 -26.82 3.79
CA PRO A 479 -1.82 -25.84 2.71
C PRO A 479 -1.59 -26.36 1.28
N ALA A 480 -0.80 -27.43 1.09
CA ALA A 480 -0.55 -28.01 -0.23
C ALA A 480 -1.65 -28.99 -0.63
N ILE A 481 -2.17 -29.77 0.32
CA ILE A 481 -3.37 -30.59 0.15
C ILE A 481 -4.57 -29.69 -0.14
N MET A 482 -4.78 -28.64 0.64
CA MET A 482 -5.90 -27.72 0.45
C MET A 482 -5.85 -27.01 -0.91
N ALA A 483 -4.66 -26.62 -1.40
CA ALA A 483 -4.48 -26.08 -2.74
C ALA A 483 -4.66 -27.14 -3.87
N ALA A 484 -4.56 -28.43 -3.58
CA ALA A 484 -4.89 -29.51 -4.53
C ALA A 484 -6.40 -29.85 -4.51
N VAL A 485 -7.06 -29.75 -3.34
CA VAL A 485 -8.52 -29.79 -3.17
C VAL A 485 -9.16 -28.65 -3.96
N GLU A 486 -8.70 -27.41 -3.78
CA GLU A 486 -9.23 -26.23 -4.46
C GLU A 486 -9.17 -26.34 -5.98
N ARG A 487 -7.98 -26.63 -6.54
CA ARG A 487 -7.77 -26.85 -7.98
C ARG A 487 -8.56 -28.03 -8.57
N THR A 488 -9.20 -28.86 -7.74
CA THR A 488 -10.11 -29.90 -8.23
C THR A 488 -11.47 -29.34 -8.63
N LEU A 489 -11.87 -28.15 -8.18
CA LEU A 489 -13.09 -27.47 -8.64
C LEU A 489 -12.95 -26.93 -10.08
N ASP A 490 -11.74 -26.55 -10.47
CA ASP A 490 -11.43 -26.01 -11.80
C ASP A 490 -11.48 -27.08 -12.91
N LEU A 491 -11.53 -28.36 -12.55
CA LEU A 491 -11.60 -29.48 -13.49
C LEU A 491 -13.04 -29.77 -13.96
N PRO A 492 -13.21 -30.34 -15.16
CA PRO A 492 -14.50 -30.87 -15.63
C PRO A 492 -15.10 -31.85 -14.61
N ALA A 493 -16.43 -31.78 -14.40
CA ALA A 493 -17.12 -32.52 -13.33
C ALA A 493 -16.75 -34.01 -13.23
N ALA A 494 -16.67 -34.71 -14.37
CA ALA A 494 -16.30 -36.12 -14.45
C ALA A 494 -14.88 -36.46 -13.95
N GLN A 495 -13.97 -35.48 -13.88
CA GLN A 495 -12.59 -35.67 -13.38
C GLN A 495 -12.46 -35.38 -11.87
N ARG A 496 -13.44 -34.68 -11.28
CA ARG A 496 -13.34 -34.18 -9.90
C ARG A 496 -13.30 -35.32 -8.87
N ALA A 497 -14.30 -36.21 -8.88
CA ALA A 497 -14.36 -37.31 -7.90
C ALA A 497 -13.18 -38.31 -8.00
N PRO A 498 -12.76 -38.79 -9.20
CA PRO A 498 -11.58 -39.66 -9.31
C PRO A 498 -10.29 -39.05 -8.77
N ARG A 499 -10.12 -37.73 -8.91
CA ARG A 499 -8.98 -36.98 -8.36
C ARG A 499 -9.05 -36.80 -6.85
N LEU A 500 -10.23 -36.55 -6.29
CA LEU A 500 -10.42 -36.52 -4.83
C LEU A 500 -10.15 -37.89 -4.21
N ASP A 501 -10.58 -38.98 -4.84
CA ASP A 501 -10.26 -40.33 -4.40
C ASP A 501 -8.75 -40.62 -4.47
N ALA A 502 -8.05 -40.11 -5.49
CA ALA A 502 -6.59 -40.19 -5.58
C ALA A 502 -5.93 -39.41 -4.43
N LEU A 503 -6.38 -38.18 -4.14
CA LEU A 503 -5.85 -37.35 -3.06
C LEU A 503 -6.10 -37.97 -1.68
N VAL A 504 -7.30 -38.51 -1.45
CA VAL A 504 -7.66 -39.24 -0.22
C VAL A 504 -6.83 -40.52 -0.05
N ARG A 505 -6.64 -41.32 -1.12
CA ARG A 505 -5.79 -42.52 -1.07
C ARG A 505 -4.34 -42.16 -0.77
N TRP A 506 -3.79 -41.16 -1.44
CA TRP A 506 -2.43 -40.70 -1.19
C TRP A 506 -2.25 -40.15 0.23
N ALA A 507 -3.14 -39.27 0.70
CA ALA A 507 -3.07 -38.64 2.02
C ALA A 507 -3.19 -39.65 3.18
N ARG A 508 -3.84 -40.81 2.95
CA ARG A 508 -3.90 -41.95 3.87
C ARG A 508 -2.70 -42.90 3.77
N SER A 509 -1.92 -42.86 2.68
CA SER A 509 -0.80 -43.77 2.41
C SER A 509 0.57 -43.27 2.93
N ARG A 510 0.70 -41.97 3.15
CA ARG A 510 1.92 -41.34 3.66
C ARG A 510 2.10 -41.59 5.17
N PRO A 511 3.33 -41.51 5.71
CA PRO A 511 3.56 -41.65 7.16
C PRO A 511 2.79 -40.58 7.96
N PRO A 512 2.31 -40.89 9.18
CA PRO A 512 1.74 -39.88 10.06
C PRO A 512 2.80 -38.83 10.43
N VAL A 513 2.39 -37.60 10.73
CA VAL A 513 3.28 -36.49 11.09
C VAL A 513 3.05 -36.11 12.57
N PRO A 514 4.09 -35.86 13.37
CA PRO A 514 3.91 -35.38 14.74
C PRO A 514 3.33 -33.96 14.74
N LEU A 515 2.33 -33.71 15.61
CA LEU A 515 1.69 -32.40 15.76
C LEU A 515 2.68 -31.28 16.14
N ASN A 516 3.65 -31.60 17.00
CA ASN A 516 4.74 -30.70 17.37
C ASN A 516 6.02 -31.19 16.69
N LEU A 517 6.64 -30.36 15.84
CA LEU A 517 7.87 -30.72 15.16
C LEU A 517 9.10 -30.34 16.00
N GLU A 518 9.76 -31.35 16.58
CA GLU A 518 11.10 -31.22 17.13
C GLU A 518 12.16 -31.62 16.09
N GLU A 519 13.07 -30.70 15.79
CA GLU A 519 14.17 -30.95 14.87
C GLU A 519 15.39 -31.54 15.61
N GLY A 520 16.02 -32.52 14.97
CA GLY A 520 17.28 -33.13 15.38
C GLY A 520 18.48 -32.52 14.64
N THR A 521 19.45 -33.36 14.29
CA THR A 521 20.69 -32.94 13.64
C THR A 521 20.42 -32.39 12.24
N VAL A 522 21.04 -31.26 11.87
CA VAL A 522 21.07 -30.79 10.48
C VAL A 522 22.06 -31.64 9.68
N PHE A 523 21.56 -32.49 8.78
CA PHE A 523 22.37 -33.39 7.96
C PHE A 523 22.49 -32.93 6.49
N GLY A 524 21.71 -31.94 6.07
CA GLY A 524 21.81 -31.33 4.73
C GLY A 524 21.76 -29.81 4.77
N ARG A 525 22.52 -29.15 3.89
CA ARG A 525 22.45 -27.70 3.65
C ARG A 525 22.50 -27.43 2.15
N GLY A 526 21.44 -26.84 1.60
CA GLY A 526 21.39 -26.32 0.24
C GLY A 526 21.46 -24.80 0.23
N GLY A 527 21.62 -24.20 -0.95
CA GLY A 527 21.79 -22.74 -1.08
C GLY A 527 20.62 -21.87 -0.61
N THR A 528 19.44 -22.46 -0.34
CA THR A 528 18.24 -21.73 0.14
C THR A 528 17.55 -22.43 1.31
N GLY A 529 18.24 -23.31 2.06
CA GLY A 529 17.59 -24.12 3.09
C GLY A 529 18.47 -25.18 3.76
N SER A 530 18.02 -25.67 4.91
CA SER A 530 18.61 -26.78 5.64
C SER A 530 17.66 -27.97 5.72
N VAL A 531 18.21 -29.17 5.86
CA VAL A 531 17.47 -30.41 6.13
C VAL A 531 17.95 -30.99 7.45
N ALA A 532 17.02 -31.21 8.37
CA ALA A 532 17.25 -31.76 9.70
C ALA A 532 16.47 -33.07 9.89
N GLU A 533 16.93 -33.91 10.82
CA GLU A 533 16.18 -35.07 11.28
C GLU A 533 14.91 -34.64 12.02
N VAL A 534 13.86 -35.46 12.03
CA VAL A 534 12.72 -35.27 12.94
C VAL A 534 12.95 -36.14 14.18
N ARG A 535 12.95 -35.53 15.37
CA ARG A 535 13.23 -36.25 16.62
C ARG A 535 12.16 -37.32 16.87
N GLY A 536 12.60 -38.53 17.22
CA GLY A 536 11.73 -39.69 17.39
C GLY A 536 11.13 -40.27 16.10
N ARG A 537 11.44 -39.70 14.92
CA ARG A 537 10.92 -40.13 13.61
C ARG A 537 12.03 -40.23 12.58
N PRO A 538 12.88 -41.28 12.65
CA PRO A 538 14.01 -41.46 11.74
C PRO A 538 13.56 -41.71 10.28
N ASP A 539 12.30 -42.04 10.05
CA ASP A 539 11.65 -42.14 8.74
C ASP A 539 11.30 -40.77 8.12
N LEU A 540 11.45 -39.67 8.87
CA LEU A 540 11.14 -38.31 8.44
C LEU A 540 12.35 -37.37 8.50
N ALA A 541 12.29 -36.32 7.68
CA ALA A 541 13.18 -35.17 7.69
C ALA A 541 12.38 -33.88 7.62
N SER A 542 12.86 -32.83 8.28
CA SER A 542 12.34 -31.47 8.21
C SER A 542 13.21 -30.64 7.26
N LYS A 543 12.61 -29.94 6.30
CA LYS A 543 13.30 -29.00 5.41
C LYS A 543 12.84 -27.57 5.66
N PHE A 544 13.79 -26.66 5.87
CA PHE A 544 13.56 -25.22 5.74
C PHE A 544 13.62 -24.82 4.27
N GLY A 545 12.60 -24.10 3.78
CA GLY A 545 12.63 -23.47 2.46
C GLY A 545 12.46 -21.96 2.61
N ALA A 546 13.45 -21.18 2.15
CA ALA A 546 13.40 -19.72 2.18
C ALA A 546 12.31 -19.19 1.22
N GLY A 547 11.07 -19.07 1.71
CA GLY A 547 9.89 -18.57 0.97
C GLY A 547 9.31 -19.53 -0.09
N ARG A 548 10.07 -20.51 -0.57
CA ARG A 548 9.66 -21.41 -1.68
C ARG A 548 8.90 -22.68 -1.24
N ALA A 549 8.92 -23.00 0.05
CA ALA A 549 8.42 -24.26 0.62
C ALA A 549 7.04 -24.69 0.09
N SER A 550 6.01 -23.85 0.21
CA SER A 550 4.65 -24.25 -0.17
C SER A 550 4.44 -24.42 -1.68
N ASN A 551 5.31 -23.84 -2.52
CA ASN A 551 5.30 -24.12 -3.97
C ASN A 551 5.92 -25.49 -4.29
N GLU A 552 7.01 -25.84 -3.61
CA GLU A 552 7.62 -27.18 -3.69
C GLU A 552 6.64 -28.26 -3.21
N ALA A 553 5.93 -28.02 -2.09
CA ALA A 553 4.90 -28.90 -1.55
C ALA A 553 3.73 -29.10 -2.53
N ARG A 554 3.15 -28.00 -3.03
CA ARG A 554 2.08 -28.02 -4.05
C ARG A 554 2.49 -28.74 -5.34
N ALA A 555 3.75 -28.65 -5.74
CA ALA A 555 4.29 -29.38 -6.87
C ALA A 555 4.42 -30.88 -6.58
N MET A 556 4.87 -31.27 -5.38
CA MET A 556 4.99 -32.68 -5.00
C MET A 556 3.62 -33.37 -4.81
N VAL A 557 2.61 -32.71 -4.25
CA VAL A 557 1.24 -33.27 -4.16
C VAL A 557 0.68 -33.60 -5.55
N GLU A 558 0.86 -32.72 -6.53
CA GLU A 558 0.36 -32.92 -7.90
C GLU A 558 1.13 -34.01 -8.66
N LEU A 559 2.42 -34.19 -8.38
CA LEU A 559 3.20 -35.33 -8.88
C LEU A 559 2.68 -36.66 -8.31
N GLU A 560 2.39 -36.72 -7.01
CA GLU A 560 1.79 -37.90 -6.37
C GLU A 560 0.39 -38.21 -6.94
N LEU A 561 -0.41 -37.18 -7.26
CA LEU A 561 -1.70 -37.35 -7.97
C LEU A 561 -1.54 -37.89 -9.40
N ALA A 562 -0.44 -37.56 -10.07
CA ALA A 562 -0.02 -38.20 -11.34
C ALA A 562 0.65 -39.58 -11.12
N GLY A 563 0.69 -40.10 -9.90
CA GLY A 563 1.31 -41.37 -9.54
C GLY A 563 2.84 -41.37 -9.65
N ILE A 564 3.49 -40.21 -9.58
CA ILE A 564 4.94 -40.05 -9.55
C ILE A 564 5.40 -39.98 -8.09
N PRO A 565 6.20 -40.94 -7.60
CA PRO A 565 6.64 -40.94 -6.21
C PRO A 565 7.50 -39.72 -5.87
N THR A 566 7.23 -39.11 -4.73
CA THR A 566 7.99 -37.98 -4.19
C THR A 566 8.50 -38.28 -2.78
N VAL A 567 9.28 -37.35 -2.23
CA VAL A 567 9.64 -37.35 -0.81
C VAL A 567 8.64 -36.62 0.09
N TYR A 568 7.53 -36.07 -0.42
CA TYR A 568 6.64 -35.24 0.39
C TYR A 568 5.77 -36.04 1.39
N VAL A 569 5.45 -35.40 2.51
CA VAL A 569 4.48 -35.89 3.51
C VAL A 569 3.48 -34.78 3.87
N ALA A 570 3.96 -33.65 4.42
CA ALA A 570 3.10 -32.54 4.85
C ALA A 570 3.87 -31.21 4.92
N GLU A 571 3.17 -30.09 5.03
CA GLU A 571 3.68 -28.87 5.66
C GLU A 571 3.45 -28.94 7.19
N GLY A 572 4.44 -28.53 7.97
CA GLY A 572 4.39 -28.53 9.43
C GLY A 572 4.98 -27.25 10.03
N ARG A 573 4.96 -27.14 11.36
CA ARG A 573 5.58 -26.02 12.09
C ARG A 573 6.46 -26.52 13.23
N THR A 574 7.60 -25.87 13.44
CA THR A 574 8.43 -26.05 14.64
C THR A 574 7.71 -25.55 15.89
N ALA A 575 8.23 -25.88 17.08
CA ALA A 575 7.78 -25.27 18.34
C ALA A 575 7.87 -23.72 18.36
N THR A 576 8.71 -23.12 17.51
CA THR A 576 8.80 -21.66 17.28
C THR A 576 7.80 -21.13 16.24
N GLY A 577 6.88 -21.96 15.75
CA GLY A 577 5.86 -21.60 14.76
C GLY A 577 6.36 -21.49 13.31
N ALA A 578 7.66 -21.66 13.05
CA ALA A 578 8.26 -21.50 11.73
C ALA A 578 7.84 -22.65 10.79
N PRO A 579 7.41 -22.36 9.54
CA PRO A 579 6.95 -23.37 8.60
C PRO A 579 8.09 -24.26 8.09
N ARG A 580 7.81 -25.55 7.90
CA ARG A 580 8.74 -26.58 7.42
C ARG A 580 8.04 -27.52 6.44
N LEU A 581 8.78 -28.06 5.48
CA LEU A 581 8.33 -29.23 4.74
C LEU A 581 8.74 -30.50 5.49
N ILE A 582 7.77 -31.37 5.72
CA ILE A 582 7.99 -32.70 6.29
C ILE A 582 8.14 -33.68 5.13
N LEU A 583 9.31 -34.30 5.05
CA LEU A 583 9.72 -35.17 3.96
C LEU A 583 9.99 -36.59 4.49
N ARG A 584 9.82 -37.59 3.63
CA ARG A 584 10.24 -38.98 3.87
C ARG A 584 11.77 -39.03 3.81
N ARG A 585 12.43 -39.56 4.84
CA ARG A 585 13.87 -39.79 4.83
C ARG A 585 14.18 -41.02 3.97
N ILE A 586 14.63 -40.78 2.75
CA ILE A 586 15.13 -41.84 1.86
C ILE A 586 16.63 -42.01 2.13
N ASP A 587 17.06 -43.21 2.55
CA ASP A 587 18.48 -43.55 2.47
C ASP A 587 18.86 -43.74 0.99
N GLY A 588 19.50 -42.71 0.45
CA GLY A 588 19.67 -42.52 -0.97
C GLY A 588 20.83 -41.60 -1.29
N VAL A 589 21.00 -41.35 -2.57
CA VAL A 589 21.91 -40.34 -3.12
C VAL A 589 21.13 -39.41 -4.03
N GLY A 590 21.43 -38.13 -3.99
CA GLY A 590 20.79 -37.12 -4.83
C GLY A 590 21.21 -37.27 -6.29
N SER A 591 20.33 -36.93 -7.22
CA SER A 591 20.67 -36.91 -8.66
C SER A 591 21.87 -35.99 -8.96
N LYS A 592 21.97 -34.86 -8.24
CA LYS A 592 23.11 -33.92 -8.25
C LYS A 592 24.42 -34.51 -7.66
N GLU A 593 24.39 -35.68 -7.01
CA GLU A 593 25.57 -36.37 -6.44
C GLU A 593 26.08 -37.52 -7.34
N ILE A 594 25.35 -37.85 -8.41
CA ILE A 594 25.75 -38.82 -9.45
C ILE A 594 26.07 -38.11 -10.78
N ILE A 595 25.21 -37.19 -11.23
CA ILE A 595 25.38 -36.48 -12.52
C ILE A 595 25.72 -34.99 -12.37
N GLY A 596 25.84 -34.48 -11.14
CA GLY A 596 26.15 -33.08 -10.90
C GLY A 596 27.59 -32.73 -11.25
N ARG A 597 27.80 -31.50 -11.72
CA ARG A 597 29.13 -30.90 -11.95
C ARG A 597 30.13 -31.69 -12.84
N LEU A 598 29.69 -32.66 -13.64
CA LEU A 598 30.52 -33.19 -14.76
C LEU A 598 31.00 -32.10 -15.76
N SER A 599 30.39 -30.91 -15.73
CA SER A 599 30.81 -29.71 -16.46
C SER A 599 31.46 -28.63 -15.56
N SER A 600 32.01 -28.99 -14.41
CA SER A 600 32.67 -28.08 -13.45
C SER A 600 33.85 -28.82 -12.80
N PRO A 601 35.12 -28.44 -13.03
CA PRO A 601 36.32 -29.21 -12.65
C PRO A 601 36.57 -29.52 -11.17
N ALA A 602 35.62 -29.22 -10.28
CA ALA A 602 35.71 -29.39 -8.83
C ALA A 602 34.69 -30.41 -8.27
N ALA A 603 34.23 -31.35 -9.10
CA ALA A 603 33.50 -32.54 -8.63
C ALA A 603 34.50 -33.66 -8.31
N ASP A 604 34.35 -34.28 -7.14
CA ASP A 604 35.14 -35.45 -6.75
C ASP A 604 34.77 -36.67 -7.64
N PRO A 605 35.71 -37.18 -8.47
CA PRO A 605 35.43 -38.32 -9.35
C PRO A 605 35.25 -39.64 -8.58
N GLU A 606 35.86 -39.77 -7.40
CA GLU A 606 35.69 -40.95 -6.56
C GLU A 606 34.31 -40.98 -5.93
N LEU A 607 33.82 -39.85 -5.40
CA LEU A 607 32.44 -39.74 -4.91
C LEU A 607 31.41 -40.05 -6.01
N ALA A 608 31.62 -39.54 -7.23
CA ALA A 608 30.77 -39.86 -8.38
C ALA A 608 30.80 -41.37 -8.71
N ARG A 609 31.98 -42.00 -8.71
CA ARG A 609 32.15 -43.45 -8.89
C ARG A 609 31.46 -44.27 -7.80
N VAL A 610 31.57 -43.85 -6.53
CA VAL A 610 30.91 -44.49 -5.40
C VAL A 610 29.39 -44.38 -5.52
N ASN A 611 28.85 -43.21 -5.88
CA ASN A 611 27.41 -43.01 -5.98
C ASN A 611 26.81 -43.69 -7.23
N ALA A 612 27.56 -43.83 -8.31
CA ALA A 612 27.15 -44.58 -9.51
C ALA A 612 26.80 -46.05 -9.22
N GLN A 613 27.32 -46.64 -8.14
CA GLN A 613 26.97 -48.01 -7.75
C GLN A 613 25.47 -48.19 -7.48
N TYR A 614 24.76 -47.14 -7.07
CA TYR A 614 23.33 -47.17 -6.75
C TYR A 614 22.42 -47.00 -7.97
N VAL A 615 22.96 -46.75 -9.16
CA VAL A 615 22.19 -46.71 -10.41
C VAL A 615 21.90 -48.14 -10.86
N THR A 616 20.63 -48.56 -10.81
CA THR A 616 20.18 -49.90 -11.21
C THR A 616 19.29 -49.86 -12.45
N GLU A 617 18.92 -51.01 -13.01
CA GLU A 617 17.88 -51.06 -14.05
C GLU A 617 16.54 -50.48 -13.58
N ARG A 618 16.24 -50.61 -12.28
CA ARG A 618 15.06 -49.98 -11.68
C ARG A 618 15.15 -48.46 -11.70
N THR A 619 16.35 -47.88 -11.51
CA THR A 619 16.56 -46.43 -11.66
C THR A 619 16.18 -45.95 -13.06
N ILE A 620 16.52 -46.72 -14.09
CA ILE A 620 16.18 -46.40 -15.48
C ILE A 620 14.67 -46.56 -15.71
N ALA A 621 14.10 -47.69 -15.30
CA ALA A 621 12.67 -47.97 -15.45
C ALA A 621 11.78 -46.97 -14.71
N ASP A 622 12.14 -46.56 -13.49
CA ASP A 622 11.40 -45.55 -12.72
C ASP A 622 11.49 -44.17 -13.39
N LEU A 623 12.66 -43.75 -13.88
CA LEU A 623 12.79 -42.47 -14.61
C LEU A 623 12.00 -42.45 -15.93
N GLU A 624 11.99 -43.54 -16.67
CA GLU A 624 11.20 -43.69 -17.90
C GLU A 624 9.70 -43.68 -17.60
N ASN A 625 9.27 -44.35 -16.53
CA ASN A 625 7.89 -44.35 -16.03
C ASN A 625 7.45 -42.94 -15.58
N ILE A 626 8.35 -42.15 -14.97
CA ILE A 626 8.10 -40.76 -14.59
C ILE A 626 7.97 -39.87 -15.84
N HIS A 627 8.89 -39.95 -16.81
CA HIS A 627 8.77 -39.22 -18.08
C HIS A 627 7.47 -39.58 -18.80
N ARG A 628 7.08 -40.86 -18.82
CA ARG A 628 5.82 -41.32 -19.40
C ARG A 628 4.61 -40.67 -18.72
N LYS A 629 4.50 -40.74 -17.39
CA LYS A 629 3.39 -40.13 -16.63
C LYS A 629 3.28 -38.60 -16.83
N LEU A 630 4.42 -37.90 -16.85
CA LEU A 630 4.46 -36.46 -17.18
C LEU A 630 4.02 -36.15 -18.62
N SER A 631 4.05 -37.14 -19.53
CA SER A 631 3.56 -37.01 -20.91
C SER A 631 2.07 -37.38 -21.02
N GLU A 632 1.61 -38.40 -20.28
CA GLU A 632 0.22 -38.86 -20.21
C GLU A 632 -0.70 -37.84 -19.53
N VAL A 633 -0.20 -37.16 -18.50
CA VAL A 633 -0.80 -35.95 -17.92
C VAL A 633 0.19 -34.81 -18.19
N PRO A 634 0.04 -34.04 -19.29
CA PRO A 634 1.04 -33.06 -19.74
C PRO A 634 1.49 -32.10 -18.64
N MET A 635 2.64 -32.40 -18.06
CA MET A 635 3.18 -31.69 -16.91
C MET A 635 4.69 -31.46 -17.06
N ASN A 636 5.10 -30.19 -17.01
CA ASN A 636 6.51 -29.82 -16.95
C ASN A 636 6.94 -29.52 -15.51
N VAL A 637 7.99 -30.18 -15.02
CA VAL A 637 8.58 -29.93 -13.70
C VAL A 637 9.74 -28.93 -13.82
N GLY A 638 9.71 -27.87 -13.01
CA GLY A 638 10.80 -26.90 -12.87
C GLY A 638 11.90 -27.42 -11.94
N ASP A 639 13.15 -27.40 -12.40
CA ASP A 639 14.33 -28.04 -11.76
C ASP A 639 14.06 -29.49 -11.32
N PHE A 640 13.91 -30.40 -12.30
CA PHE A 640 13.64 -31.81 -12.04
C PHE A 640 14.80 -32.50 -11.30
N GLN A 641 14.67 -32.59 -9.98
CA GLN A 641 15.60 -33.29 -9.08
C GLN A 641 14.94 -34.53 -8.46
N PHE A 642 15.76 -35.48 -8.03
CA PHE A 642 15.29 -36.73 -7.41
C PHE A 642 16.37 -37.35 -6.52
N ILE A 643 15.95 -38.30 -5.69
CA ILE A 643 16.82 -39.15 -4.87
C ILE A 643 16.68 -40.59 -5.39
N ILE A 644 17.81 -41.29 -5.51
CA ILE A 644 17.89 -42.72 -5.80
C ILE A 644 18.14 -43.47 -4.49
N ARG A 645 17.23 -44.37 -4.10
CA ARG A 645 17.35 -45.17 -2.87
C ARG A 645 18.46 -46.22 -3.01
N LYS A 646 19.37 -46.29 -2.04
CA LYS A 646 20.58 -47.16 -2.12
C LYS A 646 20.27 -48.65 -2.21
N SER A 647 19.19 -49.11 -1.58
CA SER A 647 18.88 -50.55 -1.44
C SER A 647 18.35 -51.22 -2.71
N ASP A 648 17.74 -50.47 -3.64
CA ASP A 648 17.14 -51.03 -4.87
C ASP A 648 17.22 -50.12 -6.11
N GLY A 649 17.73 -48.90 -5.96
CA GLY A 649 17.80 -47.90 -7.02
C GLY A 649 16.46 -47.22 -7.34
N ALA A 650 15.44 -47.35 -6.48
CA ALA A 650 14.14 -46.73 -6.67
C ALA A 650 14.21 -45.19 -6.66
N VAL A 651 13.40 -44.52 -7.47
CA VAL A 651 13.48 -43.07 -7.71
C VAL A 651 12.33 -42.31 -7.06
N PHE A 652 12.66 -41.24 -6.33
CA PHE A 652 11.71 -40.33 -5.68
C PHE A 652 12.01 -38.88 -6.08
N VAL A 653 11.04 -38.17 -6.65
CA VAL A 653 11.19 -36.74 -7.00
C VAL A 653 11.29 -35.90 -5.74
N ASN A 654 12.21 -34.93 -5.75
CA ASN A 654 12.54 -34.06 -4.62
C ASN A 654 12.75 -32.63 -5.13
N ASP A 655 12.49 -31.63 -4.27
CA ASP A 655 12.81 -30.22 -4.53
C ASP A 655 12.36 -29.63 -5.90
N PRO A 656 11.14 -29.94 -6.41
CA PRO A 656 10.65 -29.32 -7.64
C PRO A 656 10.30 -27.85 -7.39
N VAL A 657 10.92 -26.93 -8.12
CA VAL A 657 10.72 -25.48 -7.93
C VAL A 657 9.31 -25.02 -8.28
N ALA A 658 8.71 -25.66 -9.29
CA ALA A 658 7.34 -25.43 -9.74
C ALA A 658 6.88 -26.58 -10.65
N ILE A 659 5.59 -26.58 -11.01
CA ILE A 659 5.04 -27.39 -12.10
C ILE A 659 4.24 -26.52 -13.06
N THR A 660 4.11 -26.96 -14.31
CA THR A 660 3.23 -26.35 -15.31
C THR A 660 2.36 -27.45 -15.92
N LEU A 661 1.08 -27.45 -15.56
CA LEU A 661 0.06 -28.31 -16.17
C LEU A 661 -0.24 -27.85 -17.61
N GLY A 662 -0.69 -28.77 -18.46
CA GLY A 662 -0.94 -28.53 -19.88
C GLY A 662 0.32 -28.41 -20.75
N ARG A 663 1.52 -28.53 -20.17
CA ARG A 663 2.81 -28.39 -20.88
C ARG A 663 3.56 -29.73 -20.85
N PRO A 664 4.03 -30.27 -22.00
CA PRO A 664 4.78 -31.52 -22.01
C PRO A 664 6.11 -31.41 -21.24
N PRO A 665 6.67 -32.54 -20.75
CA PRO A 665 7.87 -32.54 -19.93
C PRO A 665 9.09 -32.01 -20.68
N SER A 666 9.97 -31.29 -19.97
CA SER A 666 11.21 -30.76 -20.54
C SER A 666 12.04 -31.88 -21.21
N PRO A 667 12.53 -31.69 -22.45
CA PRO A 667 13.44 -32.63 -23.11
C PRO A 667 14.67 -33.00 -22.26
N LYS A 668 15.10 -32.11 -21.36
CA LYS A 668 16.18 -32.33 -20.39
C LYS A 668 15.98 -33.58 -19.52
N ILE A 669 14.73 -34.00 -19.26
CA ILE A 669 14.45 -35.24 -18.51
C ILE A 669 14.90 -36.47 -19.30
N ARG A 670 14.78 -36.44 -20.64
CA ARG A 670 15.29 -37.50 -21.53
C ARG A 670 16.81 -37.49 -21.62
N ASP A 671 17.44 -36.32 -21.60
CA ASP A 671 18.90 -36.19 -21.52
C ASP A 671 19.43 -36.76 -20.20
N ILE A 672 18.73 -36.54 -19.09
CA ILE A 672 19.04 -37.13 -17.78
C ILE A 672 18.91 -38.66 -17.85
N ILE A 673 17.81 -39.22 -18.36
CA ILE A 673 17.63 -40.67 -18.56
C ILE A 673 18.82 -41.26 -19.35
N ASN A 674 19.20 -40.63 -20.45
CA ASN A 674 20.32 -41.10 -21.28
C ASN A 674 21.68 -41.02 -20.58
N ARG A 675 21.91 -40.02 -19.70
CA ARG A 675 23.10 -39.98 -18.83
C ARG A 675 23.11 -41.13 -17.82
N PHE A 676 22.00 -41.39 -17.14
CA PHE A 676 21.90 -42.51 -16.20
C PHE A 676 22.05 -43.87 -16.88
N ARG A 677 21.50 -44.05 -18.10
CA ARG A 677 21.76 -45.24 -18.95
C ARG A 677 23.25 -45.42 -19.26
N ARG A 678 23.99 -44.33 -19.56
CA ARG A 678 25.45 -44.38 -19.77
C ARG A 678 26.19 -44.81 -18.49
N VAL A 679 25.86 -44.23 -17.34
CA VAL A 679 26.44 -44.59 -16.03
C VAL A 679 26.22 -46.09 -15.73
N LEU A 680 25.00 -46.59 -15.93
CA LEU A 680 24.68 -48.01 -15.76
C LEU A 680 25.47 -48.92 -16.71
N ARG A 681 25.71 -48.49 -17.95
CA ARG A 681 26.50 -49.24 -18.93
C ARG A 681 27.97 -49.31 -18.54
N LEU A 682 28.59 -48.17 -18.23
CA LEU A 682 30.00 -48.11 -17.83
C LEU A 682 30.26 -48.95 -16.57
N ARG A 683 29.35 -48.91 -15.59
CA ARG A 683 29.37 -49.80 -14.41
C ARG A 683 29.34 -51.29 -14.76
N ARG A 684 28.58 -51.71 -15.80
CA ARG A 684 28.57 -53.09 -16.30
C ARG A 684 29.85 -53.46 -17.04
N GLU A 685 30.45 -52.50 -17.74
CA GLU A 685 31.70 -52.64 -18.50
C GLU A 685 32.95 -52.63 -17.57
N GLY A 686 32.76 -52.48 -16.24
CA GLY A 686 33.85 -52.34 -15.26
C GLY A 686 34.59 -51.01 -15.34
N GLN A 687 34.07 -50.05 -16.10
CA GLN A 687 34.67 -48.75 -16.37
C GLN A 687 34.23 -47.69 -15.35
N ALA A 688 35.04 -46.64 -15.20
CA ALA A 688 34.60 -45.44 -14.49
C ALA A 688 33.44 -44.75 -15.26
N PRO A 689 32.41 -44.24 -14.54
CA PRO A 689 31.16 -43.72 -15.13
C PRO A 689 31.29 -42.33 -15.82
#